data_AF-A0A076PS88-F1
#
_entry.id   AF-A0A076PS88-F1
#
_cell.length_a   1.000
_cell.length_b   1.000
_cell.length_c   1.000
_cell.angle_alpha   90.00
_cell.angle_beta   90.00
_cell.angle_gamma   90.00
#
_symmetry.space_group_name_H-M   'P 1'
#
loop_
_entity.id
_entity.type
_entity.pdbx_description
1 polymer ?
#
loop_
_entity_poly.entity_id
_entity_poly.type
_entity_poly.pdbx_seq_one_letter_code
_entity_poly.pdbx_strand_id
1 'polypeptide(L)'
;MSELTLTEILDCQLNGGLLPSIGSLADDALLKKDYKEAVRLYIEESGTSPDARAKHGFSAAMVGDDASAEKLLTIDNVGTHPMGMAILAWVLAGPKGKHIDTFFSTKEDTERKQRRETVLSLLNRALAVELPPPTVFLAACDVHCNYGAEVDALVVRARSLYPSWAWAQGLYAAKQRTVDCFPPAILDDLMRVLPSAVHAEVFREAFIYAMKLERWGDAERAVGVLEALVRKDRLSKWAVVTLDEMRTMIALHRARAGDAEAYEDALNIISPYAGITSGGGDAPDPLNAPRFLLDIALETYNEVNARDAVRAVLEHVWGAKDIPGRGLSNWSPALGSSSLIGWLHIYHFGFRFVESWQRVLPMLDEQLAARWSLLVAADAVLAEQATEEELCVVREADLMDAPLWAWRAAFHAFCAEPVDFLRAGEVLAQVSESYETLGGTDDELVSNFYVDDYGSEPIEEMFKGALSWLLRTPAATGRNLLRYWAQSSIENGGASVIEQIAQLSLSRQESEDARKALEVAQQALASDEPEEEIVLTPQADLESWLNSYPDPEHTRVQPEELTLLEAAALIALFRASPLNHSKWSLAALRDSTRKFEPTHKFIEVMFGLMGKGVIAVHSATPKGTMWVQDDQLIAYLDRVIWRVSPRTLALHGRIRELALRDWPESWRSHAAILARDLGVEEMVTYQEHLLTERDLPIPDRDAVREIFRVQLEQLAIAQCYYLTHKSMRETLDYQARYRPGQKQLQARILNLLRGNGERAVEKGWATRYGRVRDLPASLLHEALHDVLTRWGDRAFEEPVLSLVLDESEDTPDAS
;
A
#
# COMPACT_ATOMS: atom_id res chain seq x y z
N MET A 1 -19.57 -56.55 -6.50
CA MET A 1 -20.67 -55.85 -7.19
C MET A 1 -20.05 -54.65 -7.87
N SER A 2 -20.41 -54.34 -9.11
CA SER A 2 -19.85 -53.17 -9.81
C SER A 2 -20.40 -51.92 -9.14
N GLU A 3 -19.57 -51.23 -8.36
CA GLU A 3 -19.93 -49.97 -7.73
C GLU A 3 -19.95 -48.86 -8.78
N LEU A 4 -20.92 -47.93 -8.67
CA LEU A 4 -21.00 -46.77 -9.54
C LEU A 4 -19.85 -45.80 -9.20
N THR A 5 -19.20 -45.29 -10.25
CA THR A 5 -18.16 -44.27 -10.16
C THR A 5 -18.78 -42.91 -9.84
N LEU A 6 -17.96 -41.98 -9.31
CA LEU A 6 -18.39 -40.59 -9.12
C LEU A 6 -18.84 -39.95 -10.44
N THR A 7 -18.16 -40.24 -11.55
CA THR A 7 -18.52 -39.68 -12.87
C THR A 7 -19.92 -40.10 -13.29
N GLU A 8 -20.27 -41.38 -13.16
CA GLU A 8 -21.61 -41.88 -13.53
C GLU A 8 -22.73 -41.24 -12.70
N ILE A 9 -22.51 -41.03 -11.39
CA ILE A 9 -23.51 -40.37 -10.53
C ILE A 9 -23.69 -38.91 -10.92
N LEU A 10 -22.60 -38.18 -11.16
CA LEU A 10 -22.67 -36.77 -11.55
C LEU A 10 -23.29 -36.59 -12.94
N ASP A 11 -23.02 -37.51 -13.88
CA ASP A 11 -23.68 -37.53 -15.19
C ASP A 11 -25.19 -37.80 -15.05
N CYS A 12 -25.60 -38.68 -14.14
CA CYS A 12 -27.01 -38.90 -13.84
C CYS A 12 -27.67 -37.64 -13.23
N GLN A 13 -26.98 -36.91 -12.34
CA GLN A 13 -27.47 -35.64 -11.79
C GLN A 13 -27.64 -34.56 -12.86
N LEU A 14 -26.72 -34.50 -13.83
CA LEU A 14 -26.74 -33.51 -14.90
C LEU A 14 -27.86 -33.80 -15.91
N ASN A 15 -28.08 -35.08 -16.25
CA ASN A 15 -29.02 -35.51 -17.28
C ASN A 15 -30.42 -35.88 -16.75
N GLY A 16 -30.63 -35.83 -15.43
CA GLY A 16 -31.92 -36.17 -14.80
C GLY A 16 -32.33 -37.65 -14.94
N GLY A 17 -31.35 -38.55 -15.12
CA GLY A 17 -31.59 -39.98 -15.35
C GLY A 17 -31.91 -40.78 -14.08
N LEU A 18 -32.66 -41.87 -14.23
CA LEU A 18 -32.87 -42.88 -13.17
C LEU A 18 -31.63 -43.77 -13.05
N LEU A 19 -31.21 -44.08 -11.81
CA LEU A 19 -30.08 -44.96 -11.49
C LEU A 19 -30.21 -46.35 -12.15
N PRO A 20 -29.10 -46.99 -12.53
CA PRO A 20 -29.04 -48.44 -12.67
C PRO A 20 -29.43 -49.11 -11.34
N SER A 21 -30.11 -50.25 -11.37
CA SER A 21 -30.71 -50.92 -10.18
C SER A 21 -29.72 -51.50 -9.14
N ILE A 22 -28.51 -50.94 -9.04
CA ILE A 22 -27.33 -51.49 -8.35
C ILE A 22 -26.73 -50.50 -7.32
N GLY A 23 -27.29 -49.29 -7.15
CA GLY A 23 -26.75 -48.26 -6.24
C GLY A 23 -26.97 -48.53 -4.73
N SER A 24 -26.07 -48.02 -3.88
CA SER A 24 -26.22 -48.05 -2.42
C SER A 24 -27.12 -46.92 -1.89
N LEU A 25 -27.52 -46.97 -0.61
CA LEU A 25 -28.25 -45.87 0.03
C LEU A 25 -27.44 -44.55 0.03
N ALA A 26 -26.11 -44.65 0.05
CA ALA A 26 -25.21 -43.50 -0.04
C ALA A 26 -25.20 -42.89 -1.46
N ASP A 27 -25.27 -43.74 -2.51
CA ASP A 27 -25.40 -43.29 -3.91
C ASP A 27 -26.72 -42.52 -4.12
N ASP A 28 -27.82 -43.01 -3.52
CA ASP A 28 -29.13 -42.36 -3.57
C ASP A 28 -29.14 -40.99 -2.89
N ALA A 29 -28.50 -40.86 -1.73
CA ALA A 29 -28.39 -39.60 -0.99
C ALA A 29 -27.56 -38.57 -1.78
N LEU A 30 -26.42 -39.01 -2.34
CA LEU A 30 -25.58 -38.18 -3.19
C LEU A 30 -26.34 -37.71 -4.43
N LEU A 31 -27.04 -38.60 -5.15
CA LEU A 31 -27.84 -38.25 -6.34
C LEU A 31 -28.88 -37.16 -6.03
N LYS A 32 -29.54 -37.24 -4.88
CA LYS A 32 -30.55 -36.26 -4.41
C LYS A 32 -29.94 -34.93 -3.92
N LYS A 33 -28.62 -34.79 -3.96
CA LYS A 33 -27.86 -33.63 -3.44
C LYS A 33 -28.01 -33.44 -1.93
N ASP A 34 -28.35 -34.51 -1.19
CA ASP A 34 -28.31 -34.52 0.27
C ASP A 34 -26.91 -34.89 0.74
N TYR A 35 -25.99 -33.93 0.58
CA TYR A 35 -24.57 -34.17 0.82
C TYR A 35 -24.26 -34.48 2.28
N LYS A 36 -25.03 -33.94 3.24
CA LYS A 36 -24.86 -34.24 4.67
C LYS A 36 -25.18 -35.70 4.98
N GLU A 37 -26.28 -36.20 4.43
CA GLU A 37 -26.66 -37.60 4.59
C GLU A 37 -25.71 -38.53 3.81
N ALA A 38 -25.28 -38.12 2.61
CA ALA A 38 -24.29 -38.87 1.83
C ALA A 38 -22.96 -39.04 2.59
N VAL A 39 -22.42 -37.98 3.21
CA VAL A 39 -21.22 -38.07 4.06
C VAL A 39 -21.42 -39.08 5.18
N ARG A 40 -22.54 -39.00 5.91
CA ARG A 40 -22.85 -39.91 7.02
C ARG A 40 -22.84 -41.38 6.59
N LEU A 41 -23.44 -41.69 5.44
CA LEU A 41 -23.54 -43.04 4.91
C LEU A 41 -22.21 -43.54 4.33
N TYR A 42 -21.41 -42.68 3.69
CA TYR A 42 -20.11 -43.05 3.13
C TYR A 42 -19.00 -43.23 4.17
N ILE A 43 -19.15 -42.77 5.41
CA ILE A 43 -18.16 -43.03 6.47
C ILE A 43 -17.94 -44.54 6.66
N GLU A 44 -18.99 -45.35 6.57
CA GLU A 44 -18.93 -46.80 6.74
C GLU A 44 -18.42 -47.52 5.46
N GLU A 45 -18.59 -46.92 4.28
CA GLU A 45 -18.25 -47.51 2.97
C GLU A 45 -16.91 -47.02 2.40
N SER A 46 -16.38 -45.87 2.82
CA SER A 46 -15.23 -45.23 2.16
C SER A 46 -13.88 -45.96 2.28
N GLY A 47 -13.79 -47.03 3.08
CA GLY A 47 -12.61 -47.91 3.12
C GLY A 47 -12.60 -49.02 2.07
N THR A 48 -13.70 -49.24 1.34
CA THR A 48 -13.91 -50.47 0.55
C THR A 48 -13.45 -50.36 -0.91
N SER A 49 -13.52 -49.17 -1.53
CA SER A 49 -13.12 -48.96 -2.92
C SER A 49 -12.65 -47.52 -3.23
N PRO A 50 -11.86 -47.32 -4.30
CA PRO A 50 -11.50 -45.97 -4.79
C PRO A 50 -12.71 -45.11 -5.17
N ASP A 51 -13.78 -45.72 -5.69
CA ASP A 51 -15.00 -45.01 -6.09
C ASP A 51 -15.82 -44.55 -4.89
N ALA A 52 -15.95 -45.39 -3.85
CA ALA A 52 -16.57 -45.00 -2.58
C ALA A 52 -15.80 -43.85 -1.91
N ARG A 53 -14.46 -43.86 -1.99
CA ARG A 53 -13.62 -42.75 -1.52
C ARG A 53 -13.87 -41.45 -2.29
N ALA A 54 -13.94 -41.51 -3.62
CA ALA A 54 -14.20 -40.33 -4.45
C ALA A 54 -15.57 -39.71 -4.14
N LYS A 55 -16.60 -40.54 -4.00
CA LYS A 55 -17.98 -40.12 -3.66
C LYS A 55 -18.08 -39.54 -2.25
N HIS A 56 -17.38 -40.13 -1.28
CA HIS A 56 -17.26 -39.59 0.08
C HIS A 56 -16.57 -38.22 0.06
N GLY A 57 -15.38 -38.14 -0.56
CA GLY A 57 -14.61 -36.90 -0.62
C GLY A 57 -15.36 -35.77 -1.32
N PHE A 58 -16.07 -36.07 -2.42
CA PHE A 58 -16.92 -35.08 -3.09
C PHE A 58 -18.05 -34.58 -2.18
N SER A 59 -18.73 -35.49 -1.48
CA SER A 59 -19.80 -35.13 -0.55
C SER A 59 -19.28 -34.28 0.61
N ALA A 60 -18.09 -34.60 1.13
CA ALA A 60 -17.41 -33.85 2.18
C ALA A 60 -17.08 -32.41 1.74
N ALA A 61 -16.55 -32.25 0.52
CA ALA A 61 -16.28 -30.92 -0.05
C ALA A 61 -17.56 -30.08 -0.18
N MET A 62 -18.66 -30.69 -0.64
CA MET A 62 -19.94 -29.98 -0.83
C MET A 62 -20.60 -29.51 0.48
N VAL A 63 -20.20 -30.06 1.64
CA VAL A 63 -20.65 -29.59 2.96
C VAL A 63 -19.64 -28.69 3.67
N GLY A 64 -18.50 -28.39 3.04
CA GLY A 64 -17.43 -27.55 3.59
C GLY A 64 -16.45 -28.29 4.52
N ASP A 65 -16.38 -29.62 4.46
CA ASP A 65 -15.34 -30.41 5.15
C ASP A 65 -14.15 -30.68 4.21
N ASP A 66 -13.40 -29.60 3.94
CA ASP A 66 -12.28 -29.61 2.99
C ASP A 66 -11.15 -30.56 3.43
N ALA A 67 -10.95 -30.74 4.74
CA ALA A 67 -9.88 -31.59 5.28
C ALA A 67 -10.15 -33.07 5.03
N SER A 68 -11.41 -33.52 5.16
CA SER A 68 -11.80 -34.87 4.79
C SER A 68 -11.79 -35.04 3.26
N ALA A 69 -12.25 -34.02 2.52
CA ALA A 69 -12.22 -34.05 1.06
C ALA A 69 -10.81 -34.23 0.50
N GLU A 70 -9.81 -33.48 0.99
CA GLU A 70 -8.42 -33.55 0.51
C GLU A 70 -7.79 -34.94 0.71
N LYS A 71 -8.16 -35.66 1.77
CA LYS A 71 -7.66 -37.03 2.04
C LYS A 71 -8.32 -38.08 1.14
N LEU A 72 -9.54 -37.81 0.70
CA LEU A 72 -10.40 -38.80 0.05
C LEU A 72 -10.44 -38.63 -1.48
N LEU A 73 -10.34 -37.40 -1.99
CA LEU A 73 -10.31 -37.07 -3.40
C LEU A 73 -8.88 -36.94 -3.92
N THR A 74 -8.59 -37.59 -5.05
CA THR A 74 -7.31 -37.51 -5.77
C THR A 74 -7.55 -37.39 -7.27
N ILE A 75 -6.50 -37.05 -8.02
CA ILE A 75 -6.56 -37.00 -9.50
C ILE A 75 -6.97 -38.36 -10.08
N ASP A 76 -6.55 -39.45 -9.45
CA ASP A 76 -6.77 -40.81 -9.94
C ASP A 76 -8.21 -41.31 -9.70
N ASN A 77 -8.91 -40.78 -8.69
CA ASN A 77 -10.25 -41.27 -8.32
C ASN A 77 -11.40 -40.28 -8.62
N VAL A 78 -11.11 -38.99 -8.87
CA VAL A 78 -12.16 -38.00 -9.15
C VAL A 78 -12.88 -38.23 -10.49
N GLY A 79 -12.25 -38.98 -11.39
CA GLY A 79 -12.77 -39.28 -12.73
C GLY A 79 -12.64 -38.10 -13.70
N THR A 80 -13.49 -38.09 -14.72
CA THR A 80 -13.42 -37.11 -15.83
C THR A 80 -14.57 -36.12 -15.86
N HIS A 81 -15.53 -36.23 -14.94
CA HIS A 81 -16.66 -35.31 -14.86
C HIS A 81 -16.18 -33.88 -14.49
N PRO A 82 -16.61 -32.83 -15.22
CA PRO A 82 -16.17 -31.44 -14.99
C PRO A 82 -16.34 -30.95 -13.55
N MET A 83 -17.48 -31.26 -12.93
CA MET A 83 -17.77 -30.85 -11.56
C MET A 83 -16.86 -31.56 -10.54
N GLY A 84 -16.52 -32.84 -10.76
CA GLY A 84 -15.57 -33.55 -9.91
C GLY A 84 -14.19 -32.89 -9.98
N MET A 85 -13.69 -32.65 -11.19
CA MET A 85 -12.40 -31.99 -11.40
C MET A 85 -12.34 -30.59 -10.79
N ALA A 86 -13.41 -29.80 -10.91
CA ALA A 86 -13.48 -28.45 -10.34
C ALA A 86 -13.49 -28.45 -8.81
N ILE A 87 -14.24 -29.37 -8.19
CA ILE A 87 -14.26 -29.53 -6.73
C ILE A 87 -12.91 -30.03 -6.21
N LEU A 88 -12.26 -30.99 -6.88
CA LEU A 88 -10.90 -31.38 -6.52
C LEU A 88 -9.93 -30.19 -6.65
N ALA A 89 -10.03 -29.39 -7.71
CA ALA A 89 -9.22 -28.17 -7.85
C ALA A 89 -9.45 -27.17 -6.70
N TRP A 90 -10.70 -26.99 -6.27
CA TRP A 90 -11.04 -26.14 -5.13
C TRP A 90 -10.46 -26.69 -3.83
N VAL A 91 -10.70 -27.97 -3.53
CA VAL A 91 -10.16 -28.64 -2.33
C VAL A 91 -8.63 -28.59 -2.29
N LEU A 92 -7.97 -28.85 -3.43
CA LEU A 92 -6.51 -28.74 -3.53
C LEU A 92 -6.01 -27.29 -3.43
N ALA A 93 -6.83 -26.29 -3.76
CA ALA A 93 -6.51 -24.89 -3.49
C ALA A 93 -6.69 -24.55 -1.99
N GLY A 94 -7.60 -25.24 -1.28
CA GLY A 94 -7.92 -25.07 0.14
C GLY A 94 -9.06 -24.07 0.42
N PRO A 95 -9.54 -23.97 1.68
CA PRO A 95 -10.57 -23.02 2.06
C PRO A 95 -10.04 -21.60 1.83
N LYS A 96 -10.66 -20.85 0.91
CA LYS A 96 -10.18 -19.55 0.41
C LYS A 96 -8.85 -19.59 -0.38
N GLY A 97 -8.50 -20.72 -0.99
CA GLY A 97 -7.23 -20.86 -1.72
C GLY A 97 -5.99 -20.85 -0.81
N LYS A 98 -6.17 -21.02 0.50
CA LYS A 98 -5.09 -21.18 1.48
C LYS A 98 -5.28 -22.49 2.26
N HIS A 99 -4.72 -23.58 1.73
CA HIS A 99 -3.97 -24.50 2.58
C HIS A 99 -2.60 -24.73 1.97
N ILE A 100 -1.65 -23.91 2.42
CA ILE A 100 -0.25 -24.29 2.53
C ILE A 100 0.20 -23.88 3.93
N ASP A 101 -0.23 -24.65 4.93
CA ASP A 101 0.40 -24.62 6.25
C ASP A 101 1.70 -25.41 6.13
N THR A 102 2.82 -24.73 5.96
CA THR A 102 4.15 -25.15 6.41
C THR A 102 5.19 -24.07 6.04
N PHE A 103 5.96 -23.69 7.05
CA PHE A 103 7.03 -22.71 7.02
C PHE A 103 8.37 -23.43 6.69
N PHE A 104 9.17 -22.82 5.81
CA PHE A 104 10.60 -23.08 5.52
C PHE A 104 11.04 -24.46 4.94
N SER A 105 11.04 -24.64 3.60
CA SER A 105 12.13 -25.33 2.87
C SER A 105 12.11 -25.14 1.33
N THR A 106 13.27 -25.28 0.67
CA THR A 106 13.43 -25.16 -0.81
C THR A 106 12.86 -26.34 -1.62
N LYS A 107 12.45 -27.43 -0.97
CA LYS A 107 11.68 -28.51 -1.62
C LYS A 107 10.23 -28.11 -1.90
N GLU A 108 9.70 -27.14 -1.16
CA GLU A 108 8.27 -26.80 -1.14
C GLU A 108 7.84 -25.88 -2.29
N ASP A 109 8.73 -25.04 -2.87
CA ASP A 109 8.35 -24.18 -3.99
C ASP A 109 8.05 -24.97 -5.28
N THR A 110 8.74 -26.09 -5.46
CA THR A 110 8.46 -27.02 -6.57
C THR A 110 7.11 -27.71 -6.37
N GLU A 111 6.83 -28.18 -5.14
CA GLU A 111 5.54 -28.79 -4.78
C GLU A 111 4.39 -27.77 -4.89
N ARG A 112 4.61 -26.51 -4.52
CA ARG A 112 3.64 -25.41 -4.68
C ARG A 112 3.39 -25.07 -6.14
N LYS A 113 4.43 -24.96 -6.97
CA LYS A 113 4.30 -24.73 -8.43
C LYS A 113 3.54 -25.90 -9.07
N GLN A 114 3.91 -27.13 -8.73
CA GLN A 114 3.26 -28.36 -9.21
C GLN A 114 1.80 -28.46 -8.77
N ARG A 115 1.49 -28.13 -7.50
CA ARG A 115 0.11 -28.10 -6.99
C ARG A 115 -0.73 -27.03 -7.69
N ARG A 116 -0.18 -25.82 -7.91
CA ARG A 116 -0.84 -24.76 -8.70
C ARG A 116 -1.10 -25.20 -10.14
N GLU A 117 -0.10 -25.77 -10.81
CA GLU A 117 -0.24 -26.27 -12.18
C GLU A 117 -1.30 -27.37 -12.27
N THR A 118 -1.33 -28.26 -11.27
CA THR A 118 -2.35 -29.30 -11.14
C THR A 118 -3.75 -28.70 -10.99
N VAL A 119 -3.93 -27.74 -10.08
CA VAL A 119 -5.22 -27.05 -9.85
C VAL A 119 -5.69 -26.33 -11.12
N LEU A 120 -4.82 -25.55 -11.77
CA LEU A 120 -5.17 -24.83 -13.00
C LEU A 120 -5.45 -25.79 -14.16
N SER A 121 -4.72 -26.90 -14.27
CA SER A 121 -4.97 -27.94 -15.27
C SER A 121 -6.33 -28.60 -15.06
N LEU A 122 -6.70 -28.94 -13.82
CA LEU A 122 -8.02 -29.47 -13.48
C LEU A 122 -9.14 -28.50 -13.84
N LEU A 123 -9.00 -27.22 -13.50
CA LEU A 123 -9.98 -26.18 -13.85
C LEU A 123 -10.10 -25.98 -15.36
N ASN A 124 -8.97 -25.91 -16.08
CA ASN A 124 -8.98 -25.77 -17.54
C ASN A 124 -9.68 -26.95 -18.21
N ARG A 125 -9.45 -28.18 -17.73
CA ARG A 125 -10.15 -29.37 -18.21
C ARG A 125 -11.65 -29.35 -17.88
N ALA A 126 -12.01 -28.93 -16.67
CA ALA A 126 -13.42 -28.78 -16.29
C ALA A 126 -14.14 -27.73 -17.13
N LEU A 127 -13.46 -26.62 -17.45
CA LEU A 127 -13.98 -25.54 -18.27
C LEU A 127 -13.96 -25.86 -19.78
N ALA A 128 -13.18 -26.82 -20.24
CA ALA A 128 -13.04 -27.15 -21.66
C ALA A 128 -14.30 -27.78 -22.28
N VAL A 129 -15.23 -28.28 -21.45
CA VAL A 129 -16.52 -28.79 -21.93
C VAL A 129 -17.37 -27.65 -22.49
N GLU A 130 -18.20 -27.95 -23.50
CA GLU A 130 -19.03 -26.96 -24.20
C GLU A 130 -19.95 -26.19 -23.23
N LEU A 131 -20.56 -26.91 -22.27
CA LEU A 131 -21.46 -26.35 -21.26
C LEU A 131 -21.06 -26.82 -19.83
N PRO A 132 -20.04 -26.20 -19.20
CA PRO A 132 -19.59 -26.58 -17.86
C PRO A 132 -20.60 -26.13 -16.79
N PRO A 133 -20.99 -26.99 -15.82
CA PRO A 133 -21.96 -26.62 -14.79
C PRO A 133 -21.61 -25.30 -14.05
N PRO A 134 -22.60 -24.50 -13.59
CA PRO A 134 -22.32 -23.23 -12.91
C PRO A 134 -21.37 -23.34 -11.71
N THR A 135 -21.40 -24.45 -10.97
CA THR A 135 -20.48 -24.75 -9.86
C THR A 135 -19.02 -24.79 -10.30
N VAL A 136 -18.73 -25.19 -11.55
CA VAL A 136 -17.38 -25.15 -12.12
C VAL A 136 -16.89 -23.71 -12.27
N PHE A 137 -17.75 -22.80 -12.73
CA PHE A 137 -17.43 -21.38 -12.81
C PHE A 137 -17.25 -20.76 -11.42
N LEU A 138 -18.03 -21.19 -10.42
CA LEU A 138 -17.87 -20.75 -9.04
C LEU A 138 -16.51 -21.14 -8.46
N ALA A 139 -16.15 -22.43 -8.56
CA ALA A 139 -14.85 -22.92 -8.15
C ALA A 139 -13.71 -22.21 -8.91
N ALA A 140 -13.86 -22.02 -10.23
CA ALA A 140 -12.86 -21.34 -11.04
C ALA A 140 -12.68 -19.87 -10.63
N CYS A 141 -13.76 -19.10 -10.47
CA CYS A 141 -13.69 -17.70 -10.05
C CYS A 141 -13.01 -17.56 -8.69
N ASP A 142 -13.40 -18.37 -7.69
CA ASP A 142 -12.80 -18.33 -6.36
C ASP A 142 -11.30 -18.68 -6.41
N VAL A 143 -10.94 -19.76 -7.10
CA VAL A 143 -9.55 -20.21 -7.20
C VAL A 143 -8.69 -19.23 -8.01
N HIS A 144 -9.17 -18.68 -9.13
CA HIS A 144 -8.43 -17.72 -9.94
C HIS A 144 -8.24 -16.37 -9.22
N CYS A 145 -9.25 -15.86 -8.49
CA CYS A 145 -9.13 -14.69 -7.63
C CYS A 145 -8.03 -14.84 -6.58
N ASN A 146 -7.87 -16.04 -6.02
CA ASN A 146 -6.83 -16.35 -5.03
C ASN A 146 -5.43 -16.47 -5.65
N TYR A 147 -5.33 -16.84 -6.93
CA TYR A 147 -4.06 -16.89 -7.66
C TYR A 147 -3.69 -15.60 -8.42
N GLY A 148 -4.48 -14.53 -8.28
CA GLY A 148 -4.27 -13.25 -8.96
C GLY A 148 -4.36 -13.36 -10.49
N ALA A 149 -5.12 -14.32 -11.00
CA ALA A 149 -5.34 -14.53 -12.43
C ALA A 149 -6.56 -13.75 -12.92
N GLU A 150 -6.56 -13.32 -14.18
CA GLU A 150 -7.70 -12.62 -14.80
C GLU A 150 -8.93 -13.54 -14.87
N VAL A 151 -10.00 -13.12 -14.19
CA VAL A 151 -11.28 -13.86 -14.14
C VAL A 151 -12.29 -13.35 -15.18
N ASP A 152 -11.90 -12.31 -15.92
CA ASP A 152 -12.76 -11.53 -16.80
C ASP A 152 -13.42 -12.35 -17.90
N ALA A 153 -12.60 -13.13 -18.61
CA ALA A 153 -13.09 -14.02 -19.65
C ALA A 153 -14.02 -15.11 -19.09
N LEU A 154 -13.77 -15.57 -17.86
CA LEU A 154 -14.57 -16.58 -17.19
C LEU A 154 -15.96 -16.04 -16.83
N VAL A 155 -16.03 -14.84 -16.24
CA VAL A 155 -17.31 -14.19 -15.89
C VAL A 155 -18.12 -13.86 -17.15
N VAL A 156 -17.48 -13.35 -18.21
CA VAL A 156 -18.15 -13.08 -19.50
C VAL A 156 -18.70 -14.37 -20.10
N ARG A 157 -17.91 -15.45 -20.10
CA ARG A 157 -18.36 -16.75 -20.60
C ARG A 157 -19.50 -17.31 -19.76
N ALA A 158 -19.39 -17.28 -18.43
CA ALA A 158 -20.43 -17.73 -17.52
C ALA A 158 -21.76 -17.01 -17.78
N ARG A 159 -21.73 -15.68 -17.94
CA ARG A 159 -22.90 -14.86 -18.26
C ARG A 159 -23.53 -15.24 -19.59
N SER A 160 -22.72 -15.53 -20.61
CA SER A 160 -23.19 -15.95 -21.94
C SER A 160 -23.88 -17.32 -21.94
N LEU A 161 -23.33 -18.27 -21.17
CA LEU A 161 -23.86 -19.64 -21.08
C LEU A 161 -25.07 -19.73 -20.12
N TYR A 162 -25.08 -18.91 -19.07
CA TYR A 162 -26.08 -18.94 -18.01
C TYR A 162 -26.70 -17.55 -17.76
N PRO A 163 -27.51 -17.03 -18.70
CA PRO A 163 -28.07 -15.69 -18.58
C PRO A 163 -29.03 -15.53 -17.39
N SER A 164 -29.63 -16.62 -16.88
CA SER A 164 -30.49 -16.61 -15.69
C SER A 164 -29.73 -16.75 -14.36
N TRP A 165 -28.42 -16.99 -14.38
CA TRP A 165 -27.65 -17.18 -13.16
C TRP A 165 -27.30 -15.85 -12.51
N ALA A 166 -27.96 -15.54 -11.40
CA ALA A 166 -27.88 -14.24 -10.74
C ALA A 166 -26.45 -13.82 -10.36
N TRP A 167 -25.65 -14.76 -9.84
CA TRP A 167 -24.31 -14.45 -9.36
C TRP A 167 -23.35 -14.00 -10.47
N ALA A 168 -23.39 -14.64 -11.65
CA ALA A 168 -22.58 -14.22 -12.78
C ALA A 168 -22.91 -12.80 -13.26
N GLN A 169 -24.19 -12.40 -13.20
CA GLN A 169 -24.60 -11.03 -13.49
C GLN A 169 -24.03 -10.05 -12.46
N GLY A 170 -24.09 -10.40 -11.17
CA GLY A 170 -23.53 -9.62 -10.07
C GLY A 170 -22.01 -9.41 -10.19
N LEU A 171 -21.25 -10.48 -10.45
CA LEU A 171 -19.80 -10.40 -10.65
C LEU A 171 -19.42 -9.53 -11.85
N TYR A 172 -20.14 -9.68 -12.96
CA TYR A 172 -19.92 -8.85 -14.15
C TYR A 172 -20.20 -7.37 -13.86
N ALA A 173 -21.30 -7.06 -13.19
CA ALA A 173 -21.67 -5.70 -12.84
C ALA A 173 -20.67 -5.04 -11.89
N ALA A 174 -20.20 -5.78 -10.87
CA ALA A 174 -19.18 -5.31 -9.94
C ALA A 174 -17.89 -4.90 -10.66
N LYS A 175 -17.47 -5.71 -11.65
CA LYS A 175 -16.31 -5.40 -12.49
C LYS A 175 -16.51 -4.16 -13.37
N GLN A 176 -17.67 -4.03 -14.01
CA GLN A 176 -17.95 -2.85 -14.84
C GLN A 176 -17.98 -1.56 -13.99
N ARG A 177 -18.44 -1.65 -12.73
CA ARG A 177 -18.36 -0.55 -11.77
C ARG A 177 -16.92 -0.14 -11.43
N THR A 178 -15.96 -1.07 -11.33
CA THR A 178 -14.56 -0.69 -11.00
C THR A 178 -13.90 0.17 -12.07
N VAL A 179 -14.43 0.18 -13.30
CA VAL A 179 -13.98 1.05 -14.39
C VAL A 179 -14.96 2.22 -14.63
N ASP A 180 -15.79 2.54 -13.62
CA ASP A 180 -16.82 3.60 -13.64
C ASP A 180 -17.79 3.51 -14.83
N CYS A 181 -18.09 2.28 -15.27
CA CYS A 181 -18.98 2.03 -16.40
C CYS A 181 -20.33 1.49 -15.92
N PHE A 182 -21.42 2.21 -16.24
CA PHE A 182 -22.79 1.82 -15.86
C PHE A 182 -23.74 1.67 -17.07
N PRO A 183 -23.57 0.65 -17.93
CA PRO A 183 -24.52 0.40 -19.03
C PRO A 183 -25.92 0.05 -18.51
N PRO A 184 -27.01 0.69 -18.99
CA PRO A 184 -28.38 0.40 -18.56
C PRO A 184 -28.80 -1.07 -18.72
N ALA A 185 -28.30 -1.74 -19.77
CA ALA A 185 -28.58 -3.14 -20.02
C ALA A 185 -28.12 -4.08 -18.89
N ILE A 186 -27.06 -3.72 -18.15
CA ILE A 186 -26.60 -4.52 -17.00
C ILE A 186 -27.60 -4.44 -15.87
N LEU A 187 -28.16 -3.26 -15.62
CA LEU A 187 -29.22 -3.10 -14.62
C LEU A 187 -30.45 -3.93 -14.99
N ASP A 188 -30.85 -3.93 -16.26
CA ASP A 188 -31.99 -4.75 -16.72
C ASP A 188 -31.74 -6.25 -16.49
N ASP A 189 -30.51 -6.71 -16.74
CA ASP A 189 -30.12 -8.08 -16.44
C ASP A 189 -30.13 -8.40 -14.94
N LEU A 190 -29.60 -7.50 -14.11
CA LEU A 190 -29.62 -7.63 -12.65
C LEU A 190 -31.07 -7.69 -12.14
N MET A 191 -31.93 -6.78 -12.57
CA MET A 191 -33.34 -6.72 -12.16
C MET A 191 -34.12 -7.98 -12.58
N ARG A 192 -33.78 -8.57 -13.73
CA ARG A 192 -34.37 -9.82 -14.21
C ARG A 192 -34.03 -11.02 -13.31
N VAL A 193 -32.79 -11.10 -12.81
CA VAL A 193 -32.31 -12.23 -11.99
C VAL A 193 -32.48 -12.03 -10.48
N LEU A 194 -32.68 -10.80 -10.04
CA LEU A 194 -32.77 -10.40 -8.63
C LEU A 194 -33.74 -11.23 -7.79
N PRO A 195 -34.95 -11.61 -8.25
CA PRO A 195 -35.87 -12.42 -7.45
C PRO A 195 -35.35 -13.82 -7.09
N SER A 196 -34.38 -14.31 -7.87
CA SER A 196 -33.72 -15.61 -7.65
C SER A 196 -32.35 -15.50 -6.99
N ALA A 197 -31.90 -14.27 -6.70
CA ALA A 197 -30.60 -14.02 -6.13
C ALA A 197 -30.56 -14.43 -4.65
N VAL A 198 -29.46 -15.09 -4.27
CA VAL A 198 -29.15 -15.48 -2.89
C VAL A 198 -27.80 -14.91 -2.43
N HIS A 199 -27.08 -14.21 -3.32
CA HIS A 199 -25.75 -13.68 -3.06
C HIS A 199 -25.80 -12.15 -2.92
N ALA A 200 -25.13 -11.62 -1.89
CA ALA A 200 -25.13 -10.20 -1.52
C ALA A 200 -24.65 -9.30 -2.66
N GLU A 201 -23.70 -9.75 -3.48
CA GLU A 201 -23.16 -8.98 -4.60
C GLU A 201 -24.25 -8.57 -5.59
N VAL A 202 -25.23 -9.43 -5.86
CA VAL A 202 -26.28 -9.13 -6.85
C VAL A 202 -27.17 -7.98 -6.36
N PHE A 203 -27.55 -8.00 -5.08
CA PHE A 203 -28.33 -6.94 -4.45
C PHE A 203 -27.56 -5.62 -4.41
N ARG A 204 -26.25 -5.68 -4.07
CA ARG A 204 -25.35 -4.53 -4.07
C ARG A 204 -25.30 -3.84 -5.42
N GLU A 205 -24.95 -4.60 -6.45
CA GLU A 205 -24.74 -4.02 -7.77
C GLU A 205 -26.09 -3.58 -8.38
N ALA A 206 -27.18 -4.30 -8.12
CA ALA A 206 -28.52 -3.88 -8.53
C ALA A 206 -28.91 -2.51 -7.94
N PHE A 207 -28.69 -2.32 -6.64
CA PHE A 207 -28.95 -1.04 -5.97
C PHE A 207 -28.04 0.07 -6.49
N ILE A 208 -26.72 -0.16 -6.56
CA ILE A 208 -25.77 0.87 -7.00
C ILE A 208 -26.04 1.30 -8.46
N TYR A 209 -26.28 0.35 -9.37
CA TYR A 209 -26.61 0.69 -10.76
C TYR A 209 -27.92 1.46 -10.85
N ALA A 210 -28.96 1.05 -10.12
CA ALA A 210 -30.24 1.76 -10.12
C ALA A 210 -30.09 3.20 -9.63
N MET A 211 -29.32 3.41 -8.57
CA MET A 211 -29.03 4.74 -8.04
C MET A 211 -28.19 5.60 -9.01
N LYS A 212 -27.14 5.04 -9.62
CA LYS A 212 -26.28 5.76 -10.59
C LYS A 212 -27.01 6.11 -11.90
N LEU A 213 -27.96 5.29 -12.30
CA LEU A 213 -28.79 5.51 -13.50
C LEU A 213 -30.08 6.27 -13.22
N GLU A 214 -30.28 6.77 -11.99
CA GLU A 214 -31.47 7.50 -11.57
C GLU A 214 -32.78 6.72 -11.77
N ARG A 215 -32.72 5.38 -11.72
CA ARG A 215 -33.86 4.46 -11.85
C ARG A 215 -34.40 4.09 -10.47
N TRP A 216 -34.97 5.07 -9.79
CA TRP A 216 -35.41 4.99 -8.40
C TRP A 216 -36.37 3.83 -8.10
N GLY A 217 -37.31 3.54 -9.01
CA GLY A 217 -38.23 2.42 -8.86
C GLY A 217 -37.54 1.05 -8.86
N ASP A 218 -36.41 0.92 -9.56
CA ASP A 218 -35.61 -0.30 -9.56
C ASP A 218 -34.72 -0.38 -8.30
N ALA A 219 -34.27 0.76 -7.77
CA ALA A 219 -33.58 0.81 -6.47
C ALA A 219 -34.51 0.37 -5.32
N GLU A 220 -35.75 0.88 -5.29
CA GLU A 220 -36.78 0.44 -4.34
C GLU A 220 -37.11 -1.04 -4.48
N ARG A 221 -37.17 -1.54 -5.72
CA ARG A 221 -37.36 -2.98 -5.97
C ARG A 221 -36.22 -3.80 -5.37
N ALA A 222 -34.97 -3.35 -5.49
CA ALA A 222 -33.84 -4.06 -4.90
C ALA A 222 -33.91 -4.09 -3.37
N VAL A 223 -34.24 -2.97 -2.72
CA VAL A 223 -34.48 -2.91 -1.28
C VAL A 223 -35.62 -3.85 -0.87
N GLY A 224 -36.72 -3.87 -1.61
CA GLY A 224 -37.88 -4.72 -1.32
C GLY A 224 -37.59 -6.22 -1.41
N VAL A 225 -36.80 -6.66 -2.41
CA VAL A 225 -36.40 -8.08 -2.51
C VAL A 225 -35.44 -8.44 -1.36
N LEU A 226 -34.50 -7.56 -1.02
CA LEU A 226 -33.59 -7.78 0.10
C LEU A 226 -34.34 -7.87 1.44
N GLU A 227 -35.32 -6.98 1.67
CA GLU A 227 -36.18 -7.03 2.85
C GLU A 227 -36.97 -8.34 2.94
N ALA A 228 -37.53 -8.81 1.81
CA ALA A 228 -38.25 -10.07 1.78
C ALA A 228 -37.34 -11.28 2.08
N LEU A 229 -36.07 -11.23 1.70
CA LEU A 229 -35.08 -12.26 2.02
C LEU A 229 -34.77 -12.26 3.52
N VAL A 230 -34.46 -11.10 4.08
CA VAL A 230 -34.08 -10.96 5.50
C VAL A 230 -35.23 -11.27 6.45
N ARG A 231 -36.48 -10.97 6.07
CA ARG A 231 -37.66 -11.33 6.85
C ARG A 231 -37.79 -12.83 7.10
N LYS A 232 -37.22 -13.69 6.25
CA LYS A 232 -37.25 -15.15 6.43
C LYS A 232 -36.41 -15.61 7.63
N ASP A 233 -35.36 -14.87 7.98
CA ASP A 233 -34.36 -15.26 8.99
C ASP A 233 -34.47 -14.47 10.31
N ARG A 234 -35.62 -13.80 10.55
CA ARG A 234 -35.91 -12.86 11.66
C ARG A 234 -35.11 -11.55 11.55
N LEU A 235 -35.80 -10.46 11.22
CA LEU A 235 -35.23 -9.11 11.15
C LEU A 235 -34.60 -8.69 12.49
N SER A 236 -33.30 -8.41 12.49
CA SER A 236 -32.65 -7.67 13.57
C SER A 236 -33.05 -6.20 13.53
N LYS A 237 -32.90 -5.46 14.64
CA LYS A 237 -33.15 -4.00 14.64
C LYS A 237 -32.25 -3.27 13.63
N TRP A 238 -30.99 -3.71 13.56
CA TRP A 238 -30.00 -3.20 12.62
C TRP A 238 -30.40 -3.42 11.16
N ALA A 239 -31.01 -4.56 10.82
CA ALA A 239 -31.54 -4.83 9.49
C ALA A 239 -32.57 -3.79 9.04
N VAL A 240 -33.48 -3.43 9.94
CA VAL A 240 -34.54 -2.45 9.67
C VAL A 240 -33.93 -1.09 9.41
N VAL A 241 -33.00 -0.64 10.27
CA VAL A 241 -32.35 0.66 10.11
C VAL A 241 -31.56 0.72 8.80
N THR A 242 -30.85 -0.34 8.43
CA THR A 242 -30.09 -0.39 7.17
C THR A 242 -31.00 -0.27 5.95
N LEU A 243 -32.14 -0.96 5.94
CA LEU A 243 -33.12 -0.85 4.85
C LEU A 243 -33.71 0.55 4.76
N ASP A 244 -33.94 1.20 5.90
CA ASP A 244 -34.43 2.58 5.94
C ASP A 244 -33.36 3.58 5.49
N GLU A 245 -32.09 3.41 5.87
CA GLU A 245 -30.96 4.19 5.34
C GLU A 245 -30.88 4.11 3.81
N MET A 246 -31.06 2.90 3.23
CA MET A 246 -31.08 2.72 1.77
C MET A 246 -32.26 3.47 1.12
N ARG A 247 -33.43 3.52 1.76
CA ARG A 247 -34.59 4.29 1.26
C ARG A 247 -34.39 5.78 1.42
N THR A 248 -33.82 6.23 2.53
CA THR A 248 -33.43 7.63 2.73
C THR A 248 -32.44 8.06 1.64
N MET A 249 -31.49 7.21 1.25
CA MET A 249 -30.61 7.47 0.10
C MET A 249 -31.38 7.65 -1.20
N ILE A 250 -32.33 6.76 -1.51
CA ILE A 250 -33.18 6.88 -2.71
C ILE A 250 -33.93 8.21 -2.69
N ALA A 251 -34.60 8.53 -1.58
CA ALA A 251 -35.38 9.75 -1.42
C ALA A 251 -34.52 11.02 -1.55
N LEU A 252 -33.34 11.05 -0.91
CA LEU A 252 -32.40 12.16 -1.02
C LEU A 252 -31.92 12.38 -2.46
N HIS A 253 -31.58 11.32 -3.19
CA HIS A 253 -31.15 11.46 -4.59
C HIS A 253 -32.28 11.80 -5.55
N ARG A 254 -33.50 11.32 -5.29
CA ARG A 254 -34.71 11.78 -5.99
C ARG A 254 -34.90 13.28 -5.83
N ALA A 255 -34.75 13.78 -4.61
CA ALA A 255 -34.86 15.21 -4.33
C ALA A 255 -33.82 16.02 -5.10
N ARG A 256 -32.56 15.55 -5.12
CA ARG A 256 -31.48 16.15 -5.92
C ARG A 256 -31.73 16.14 -7.42
N ALA A 257 -32.49 15.15 -7.92
CA ALA A 257 -32.88 15.03 -9.33
C ALA A 257 -34.13 15.86 -9.69
N GLY A 258 -34.68 16.64 -8.75
CA GLY A 258 -35.77 17.61 -9.00
C GLY A 258 -37.09 17.29 -8.30
N ASP A 259 -37.19 16.20 -7.55
CA ASP A 259 -38.39 15.81 -6.79
C ASP A 259 -38.36 16.36 -5.35
N ALA A 260 -38.60 17.66 -5.19
CA ALA A 260 -38.41 18.35 -3.90
C ALA A 260 -39.22 17.76 -2.73
N GLU A 261 -40.37 17.12 -2.99
CA GLU A 261 -41.20 16.46 -1.96
C GLU A 261 -40.47 15.26 -1.34
N ALA A 262 -39.53 14.64 -2.05
CA ALA A 262 -38.76 13.49 -1.55
C ALA A 262 -37.83 13.85 -0.38
N TYR A 263 -37.58 15.13 -0.10
CA TYR A 263 -36.93 15.53 1.16
C TYR A 263 -37.79 15.19 2.38
N GLU A 264 -39.11 15.35 2.30
CA GLU A 264 -40.02 15.01 3.39
C GLU A 264 -40.08 13.49 3.60
N ASP A 265 -40.07 12.71 2.52
CA ASP A 265 -39.93 11.25 2.59
C ASP A 265 -38.65 10.84 3.32
N ALA A 266 -37.51 11.42 2.92
CA ALA A 266 -36.21 11.14 3.53
C ALA A 266 -36.22 11.46 5.03
N LEU A 267 -36.77 12.61 5.43
CA LEU A 267 -36.91 13.02 6.83
C LEU A 267 -37.81 12.08 7.62
N ASN A 268 -38.96 11.70 7.08
CA ASN A 268 -39.91 10.81 7.74
C ASN A 268 -39.31 9.42 8.00
N ILE A 269 -38.45 8.94 7.10
CA ILE A 269 -37.77 7.66 7.25
C ILE A 269 -36.65 7.75 8.30
N ILE A 270 -35.82 8.79 8.27
CA ILE A 270 -34.58 8.82 9.08
C ILE A 270 -34.74 9.44 10.48
N SER A 271 -35.68 10.37 10.67
CA SER A 271 -35.88 11.09 11.93
C SER A 271 -36.08 10.20 13.17
N PRO A 272 -36.77 9.04 13.11
CA PRO A 272 -36.90 8.14 14.25
C PRO A 272 -35.56 7.65 14.81
N TYR A 273 -34.49 7.70 14.02
CA TYR A 273 -33.15 7.21 14.40
C TYR A 273 -32.23 8.32 14.93
N ALA A 274 -32.63 9.59 14.87
CA ALA A 274 -31.80 10.74 15.24
C ALA A 274 -31.35 10.76 16.71
N GLY A 275 -32.10 10.11 17.61
CA GLY A 275 -31.81 10.06 19.05
C GLY A 275 -31.10 8.79 19.53
N ILE A 276 -30.64 7.92 18.63
CA ILE A 276 -29.94 6.69 19.01
C ILE A 276 -28.50 7.04 19.38
N THR A 277 -28.16 6.88 20.66
CA THR A 277 -26.86 7.33 21.21
C THR A 277 -25.85 6.20 21.48
N SER A 278 -26.25 4.93 21.41
CA SER A 278 -25.37 3.79 21.77
C SER A 278 -25.08 2.83 20.62
N GLY A 279 -23.80 2.69 20.27
CA GLY A 279 -23.27 1.77 19.27
C GLY A 279 -22.88 0.40 19.85
N GLY A 280 -23.82 -0.28 20.52
CA GLY A 280 -23.61 -1.68 20.95
C GLY A 280 -23.48 -2.65 19.76
N GLY A 281 -22.98 -3.87 19.98
CA GLY A 281 -22.63 -4.82 18.90
C GLY A 281 -23.74 -5.18 17.90
N ASP A 282 -25.02 -4.93 18.23
CA ASP A 282 -26.18 -5.15 17.37
C ASP A 282 -26.95 -3.85 17.03
N ALA A 283 -26.41 -2.67 17.36
CA ALA A 283 -27.05 -1.37 17.14
C ALA A 283 -26.59 -0.72 15.81
N PRO A 284 -27.46 0.06 15.13
CA PRO A 284 -27.07 0.86 13.97
C PRO A 284 -26.02 1.92 14.31
N ASP A 285 -25.27 2.37 13.30
CA ASP A 285 -24.31 3.46 13.47
C ASP A 285 -25.04 4.75 13.89
N PRO A 286 -24.78 5.28 15.10
CA PRO A 286 -25.46 6.47 15.60
C PRO A 286 -25.13 7.73 14.79
N LEU A 287 -24.11 7.72 13.93
CA LEU A 287 -23.74 8.86 13.10
C LEU A 287 -24.51 8.95 11.78
N ASN A 288 -25.11 7.86 11.29
CA ASN A 288 -25.76 7.86 9.98
C ASN A 288 -26.96 8.79 9.91
N ALA A 289 -27.88 8.70 10.88
CA ALA A 289 -29.08 9.55 10.89
C ALA A 289 -28.74 11.05 11.00
N PRO A 290 -27.86 11.51 11.93
CA PRO A 290 -27.40 12.89 11.95
C PRO A 290 -26.77 13.37 10.63
N ARG A 291 -25.99 12.54 9.94
CA ARG A 291 -25.39 12.89 8.64
C ARG A 291 -26.45 13.13 7.55
N PHE A 292 -27.44 12.26 7.45
CA PHE A 292 -28.58 12.45 6.55
C PHE A 292 -29.34 13.74 6.85
N LEU A 293 -29.64 13.99 8.12
CA LEU A 293 -30.37 15.18 8.55
C LEU A 293 -29.58 16.46 8.24
N LEU A 294 -28.26 16.44 8.42
CA LEU A 294 -27.39 17.57 8.08
C LEU A 294 -27.44 17.87 6.58
N ASP A 295 -27.28 16.85 5.74
CA ASP A 295 -27.26 17.03 4.28
C ASP A 295 -28.61 17.57 3.76
N ILE A 296 -29.72 16.99 4.25
CA ILE A 296 -31.07 17.48 3.94
C ILE A 296 -31.25 18.93 4.40
N ALA A 297 -30.80 19.26 5.62
CA ALA A 297 -30.94 20.61 6.16
C ALA A 297 -30.16 21.66 5.35
N LEU A 298 -28.96 21.31 4.85
CA LEU A 298 -28.15 22.21 4.03
C LEU A 298 -28.72 22.43 2.62
N GLU A 299 -29.33 21.40 2.03
CA GLU A 299 -29.98 21.51 0.72
C GLU A 299 -31.35 22.19 0.78
N THR A 300 -32.05 22.10 1.92
CA THR A 300 -33.33 22.78 2.17
C THR A 300 -33.19 24.13 2.87
N TYR A 301 -31.95 24.59 3.13
CA TYR A 301 -31.63 25.84 3.83
C TYR A 301 -32.29 25.96 5.21
N ASN A 302 -32.42 24.85 5.94
CA ASN A 302 -32.97 24.82 7.29
C ASN A 302 -31.84 24.91 8.35
N GLU A 303 -31.53 26.13 8.76
CA GLU A 303 -30.43 26.42 9.70
C GLU A 303 -30.59 25.74 11.07
N VAL A 304 -31.82 25.61 11.57
CA VAL A 304 -32.09 25.00 12.88
C VAL A 304 -31.74 23.51 12.85
N ASN A 305 -32.24 22.81 11.83
CA ASN A 305 -31.96 21.38 11.67
C ASN A 305 -30.48 21.12 11.36
N ALA A 306 -29.82 22.00 10.61
CA ALA A 306 -28.39 21.88 10.33
C ALA A 306 -27.57 21.99 11.63
N ARG A 307 -27.90 22.98 12.47
CA ARG A 307 -27.25 23.15 13.78
C ARG A 307 -27.47 21.94 14.70
N ASP A 308 -28.70 21.44 14.78
CA ASP A 308 -29.03 20.31 15.65
C ASP A 308 -28.38 19.00 15.16
N ALA A 309 -28.31 18.78 13.85
CA ALA A 309 -27.61 17.63 13.26
C ALA A 309 -26.09 17.70 13.52
N VAL A 310 -25.46 18.87 13.36
CA VAL A 310 -24.04 19.07 13.69
C VAL A 310 -23.79 18.86 15.17
N ARG A 311 -24.67 19.36 16.04
CA ARG A 311 -24.55 19.11 17.49
C ARG A 311 -24.60 17.61 17.78
N ALA A 312 -25.53 16.87 17.20
CA ALA A 312 -25.64 15.42 17.40
C ALA A 312 -24.39 14.67 16.91
N VAL A 313 -23.85 15.04 15.75
CA VAL A 313 -22.56 14.48 15.26
C VAL A 313 -21.44 14.77 16.26
N LEU A 314 -21.27 16.04 16.64
CA LEU A 314 -20.19 16.46 17.52
C LEU A 314 -20.30 15.85 18.91
N GLU A 315 -21.49 15.81 19.52
CA GLU A 315 -21.70 15.17 20.83
C GLU A 315 -21.28 13.70 20.81
N HIS A 316 -21.54 12.99 19.71
CA HIS A 316 -21.12 11.61 19.57
C HIS A 316 -19.60 11.48 19.38
N VAL A 317 -19.02 12.26 18.45
CA VAL A 317 -17.58 12.18 18.13
C VAL A 317 -16.69 12.71 19.27
N TRP A 318 -17.13 13.71 20.02
CA TRP A 318 -16.43 14.22 21.22
C TRP A 318 -16.67 13.35 22.46
N GLY A 319 -17.84 12.69 22.55
CA GLY A 319 -18.23 11.87 23.69
C GLY A 319 -17.77 10.42 23.66
N ALA A 320 -17.21 9.95 22.53
CA ALA A 320 -16.78 8.56 22.31
C ALA A 320 -15.49 8.17 23.07
N LYS A 321 -15.44 8.43 24.38
CA LYS A 321 -14.35 7.97 25.28
C LYS A 321 -14.42 6.47 25.62
N ASP A 322 -15.59 5.84 25.46
CA ASP A 322 -15.90 4.52 26.04
C ASP A 322 -15.86 3.33 25.06
N ILE A 323 -15.29 3.48 23.85
CA ILE A 323 -15.23 2.36 22.87
C ILE A 323 -13.77 2.01 22.56
N PRO A 324 -13.21 0.96 23.19
CA PRO A 324 -11.82 0.55 22.99
C PRO A 324 -11.57 0.18 21.53
N GLY A 325 -10.50 0.72 20.95
CA GLY A 325 -9.95 0.36 19.63
C GLY A 325 -10.52 1.13 18.43
N ARG A 326 -11.24 2.25 18.63
CA ARG A 326 -11.86 3.02 17.53
C ARG A 326 -11.53 4.52 17.61
N GLY A 327 -10.54 4.97 16.82
CA GLY A 327 -10.28 6.40 16.58
C GLY A 327 -11.32 7.04 15.64
N LEU A 328 -10.92 8.06 14.87
CA LEU A 328 -11.69 8.65 13.77
C LEU A 328 -12.20 7.61 12.74
N SER A 329 -11.74 6.35 12.81
CA SER A 329 -12.15 5.23 11.95
C SER A 329 -13.67 4.94 11.87
N ASN A 330 -14.49 5.43 12.80
CA ASN A 330 -15.97 5.37 12.71
C ASN A 330 -16.58 6.66 12.12
N TRP A 331 -15.84 7.76 12.16
CA TRP A 331 -16.18 8.93 11.37
C TRP A 331 -15.78 8.62 9.93
N SER A 332 -16.78 8.54 9.05
CA SER A 332 -16.56 8.60 7.63
C SER A 332 -17.58 9.57 7.05
N PRO A 333 -17.15 10.53 6.22
CA PRO A 333 -18.08 11.33 5.43
C PRO A 333 -18.84 10.47 4.39
N ALA A 334 -18.40 9.23 4.17
CA ALA A 334 -19.12 8.24 3.38
C ALA A 334 -20.00 7.36 4.27
N LEU A 335 -21.14 6.92 3.73
CA LEU A 335 -21.98 5.90 4.37
C LEU A 335 -21.27 4.54 4.35
N GLY A 336 -20.67 4.19 5.47
CA GLY A 336 -20.24 2.84 5.78
C GLY A 336 -21.36 2.05 6.47
N SER A 337 -22.48 1.79 5.80
CA SER A 337 -23.48 0.89 6.36
C SER A 337 -22.95 -0.54 6.26
N SER A 338 -22.56 -1.13 7.39
CA SER A 338 -22.45 -2.58 7.47
C SER A 338 -23.85 -3.10 7.21
N SER A 339 -24.05 -4.02 6.27
CA SER A 339 -25.41 -4.49 5.99
C SER A 339 -25.51 -6.00 5.85
N LEU A 340 -26.74 -6.40 6.16
CA LEU A 340 -27.40 -7.69 6.26
C LEU A 340 -26.60 -8.94 5.85
N ILE A 341 -26.40 -9.83 6.84
CA ILE A 341 -25.71 -11.14 6.80
C ILE A 341 -24.92 -11.35 5.49
N GLY A 342 -23.65 -10.96 5.48
CA GLY A 342 -22.79 -11.12 4.30
C GLY A 342 -22.33 -9.83 3.61
N TRP A 343 -22.34 -8.70 4.33
CA TRP A 343 -21.53 -7.50 4.06
C TRP A 343 -21.82 -6.84 2.70
N LEU A 344 -23.03 -6.29 2.51
CA LEU A 344 -23.23 -5.28 1.46
C LEU A 344 -22.59 -3.96 1.95
N HIS A 345 -21.44 -3.60 1.40
CA HIS A 345 -20.89 -2.25 1.57
C HIS A 345 -21.33 -1.36 0.40
N ILE A 346 -22.02 -0.26 0.68
CA ILE A 346 -22.45 0.71 -0.33
C ILE A 346 -21.60 1.98 -0.18
N TYR A 347 -20.36 1.92 -0.63
CA TYR A 347 -19.43 3.06 -0.62
C TYR A 347 -19.60 3.98 -1.83
N HIS A 348 -20.78 4.48 -2.19
CA HIS A 348 -20.88 5.19 -3.50
C HIS A 348 -21.85 6.36 -3.67
N PHE A 349 -22.42 6.91 -2.60
CA PHE A 349 -23.34 8.04 -2.72
C PHE A 349 -23.13 9.11 -1.64
N GLY A 350 -21.87 9.34 -1.24
CA GLY A 350 -21.45 10.19 -0.12
C GLY A 350 -22.20 11.53 0.02
N PHE A 351 -22.16 12.08 1.24
CA PHE A 351 -22.92 13.29 1.55
C PHE A 351 -22.30 14.54 0.91
N ARG A 352 -23.14 15.48 0.45
CA ARG A 352 -22.67 16.73 -0.17
C ARG A 352 -22.16 17.74 0.85
N PHE A 353 -22.59 17.62 2.11
CA PHE A 353 -22.10 18.49 3.19
C PHE A 353 -20.58 18.49 3.32
N VAL A 354 -19.89 17.45 2.84
CA VAL A 354 -18.43 17.34 2.85
C VAL A 354 -17.80 18.40 1.96
N GLU A 355 -18.35 18.64 0.77
CA GLU A 355 -17.87 19.66 -0.17
C GLU A 355 -18.28 21.08 0.27
N SER A 356 -19.25 21.18 1.18
CA SER A 356 -19.85 22.45 1.59
C SER A 356 -19.87 22.65 3.10
N TRP A 357 -18.93 22.04 3.81
CA TRP A 357 -18.93 21.98 5.28
C TRP A 357 -18.82 23.38 5.90
N GLN A 358 -18.14 24.30 5.22
CA GLN A 358 -17.99 25.71 5.60
C GLN A 358 -19.34 26.44 5.64
N ARG A 359 -20.35 26.00 4.86
CA ARG A 359 -21.69 26.62 4.87
C ARG A 359 -22.40 26.47 6.21
N VAL A 360 -22.01 25.47 7.00
CA VAL A 360 -22.56 25.24 8.33
C VAL A 360 -22.02 26.27 9.33
N LEU A 361 -20.78 26.73 9.18
CA LEU A 361 -20.08 27.54 10.20
C LEU A 361 -20.86 28.78 10.65
N PRO A 362 -21.46 29.60 9.75
CA PRO A 362 -22.23 30.77 10.16
C PRO A 362 -23.50 30.44 10.98
N MET A 363 -23.96 29.18 10.93
CA MET A 363 -25.14 28.70 11.62
C MET A 363 -24.82 28.21 13.05
N LEU A 364 -23.55 28.01 13.38
CA LEU A 364 -23.08 27.47 14.65
C LEU A 364 -22.65 28.59 15.60
N ASP A 365 -22.69 28.30 16.91
CA ASP A 365 -21.98 29.13 17.88
C ASP A 365 -20.46 28.91 17.77
N GLU A 366 -19.67 29.80 18.39
CA GLU A 366 -18.22 29.81 18.30
C GLU A 366 -17.59 28.46 18.68
N GLN A 367 -18.12 27.82 19.73
CA GLN A 367 -17.60 26.54 20.22
C GLN A 367 -17.91 25.38 19.26
N LEU A 368 -19.16 25.28 18.78
CA LEU A 368 -19.56 24.26 17.82
C LEU A 368 -18.87 24.47 16.47
N ALA A 369 -18.70 25.71 16.03
CA ALA A 369 -17.97 26.03 14.81
C ALA A 369 -16.52 25.56 14.88
N ALA A 370 -15.80 25.85 15.97
CA ALA A 370 -14.42 25.41 16.14
C ALA A 370 -14.30 23.88 16.13
N ARG A 371 -15.20 23.18 16.84
CA ARG A 371 -15.21 21.69 16.88
C ARG A 371 -15.56 21.07 15.53
N TRP A 372 -16.51 21.66 14.80
CA TRP A 372 -16.90 21.22 13.46
C TRP A 372 -15.74 21.39 12.47
N SER A 373 -15.11 22.57 12.44
CA SER A 373 -13.93 22.82 11.61
C SER A 373 -12.80 21.83 11.93
N LEU A 374 -12.52 21.60 13.22
CA LEU A 374 -11.49 20.65 13.63
C LEU A 374 -11.82 19.21 13.21
N LEU A 375 -13.07 18.76 13.33
CA LEU A 375 -13.47 17.42 12.91
C LEU A 375 -13.24 17.21 11.41
N VAL A 376 -13.70 18.14 10.58
CA VAL A 376 -13.58 18.01 9.11
C VAL A 376 -12.12 18.14 8.68
N ALA A 377 -11.39 19.12 9.22
CA ALA A 377 -9.98 19.30 8.89
C ALA A 377 -9.13 18.10 9.36
N ALA A 378 -9.41 17.54 10.54
CA ALA A 378 -8.72 16.35 11.04
C ALA A 378 -8.97 15.11 10.17
N ASP A 379 -10.20 14.91 9.68
CA ASP A 379 -10.53 13.86 8.72
C ASP A 379 -9.72 14.00 7.43
N ALA A 380 -9.66 15.21 6.87
CA ALA A 380 -8.87 15.51 5.68
C ALA A 380 -7.37 15.27 5.89
N VAL A 381 -6.82 15.64 7.05
CA VAL A 381 -5.40 15.40 7.38
C VAL A 381 -5.11 13.91 7.46
N LEU A 382 -5.96 13.16 8.18
CA LEU A 382 -5.77 11.72 8.37
C LEU A 382 -6.04 10.90 7.09
N ALA A 383 -6.77 11.47 6.13
CA ALA A 383 -6.95 10.92 4.79
C ALA A 383 -5.88 11.39 3.79
N GLU A 384 -4.89 12.18 4.22
CA GLU A 384 -3.84 12.76 3.37
C GLU A 384 -4.37 13.62 2.21
N GLN A 385 -5.49 14.28 2.42
CA GLN A 385 -6.20 15.11 1.43
C GLN A 385 -6.39 16.56 1.90
N ALA A 386 -5.79 16.94 3.03
CA ALA A 386 -5.93 18.27 3.61
C ALA A 386 -5.33 19.37 2.72
N THR A 387 -6.07 20.46 2.61
CA THR A 387 -5.59 21.75 2.09
C THR A 387 -4.77 22.50 3.15
N GLU A 388 -4.00 23.52 2.74
CA GLU A 388 -3.27 24.39 3.68
C GLU A 388 -4.18 25.08 4.71
N GLU A 389 -5.42 25.41 4.33
CA GLU A 389 -6.40 25.99 5.26
C GLU A 389 -6.78 24.99 6.35
N GLU A 390 -7.01 23.72 5.98
CA GLU A 390 -7.33 22.65 6.92
C GLU A 390 -6.12 22.29 7.79
N LEU A 391 -4.90 22.24 7.23
CA LEU A 391 -3.68 22.10 8.02
C LEU A 391 -3.56 23.20 9.07
N CYS A 392 -3.83 24.45 8.70
CA CYS A 392 -3.81 25.58 9.63
C CYS A 392 -4.85 25.40 10.76
N VAL A 393 -6.09 25.05 10.42
CA VAL A 393 -7.16 24.78 11.40
C VAL A 393 -6.73 23.75 12.43
N VAL A 394 -6.12 22.64 12.00
CA VAL A 394 -5.68 21.59 12.94
C VAL A 394 -4.45 22.04 13.75
N ARG A 395 -3.48 22.72 13.13
CA ARG A 395 -2.25 23.19 13.79
C ARG A 395 -2.50 24.28 14.85
N GLU A 396 -3.55 25.08 14.69
CA GLU A 396 -3.92 26.16 15.61
C GLU A 396 -5.00 25.77 16.64
N ALA A 397 -5.52 24.54 16.55
CA ALA A 397 -6.60 24.08 17.43
C ALA A 397 -6.16 23.98 18.90
N ASP A 398 -7.06 24.33 19.82
CA ASP A 398 -6.92 24.01 21.24
C ASP A 398 -7.28 22.54 21.47
N LEU A 399 -6.28 21.73 21.79
CA LEU A 399 -6.40 20.28 21.92
C LEU A 399 -6.62 19.82 23.37
N MET A 400 -6.58 20.70 24.37
CA MET A 400 -6.57 20.31 25.79
C MET A 400 -7.77 19.44 26.20
N ASP A 401 -8.95 19.71 25.62
CA ASP A 401 -10.19 18.94 25.82
C ASP A 401 -10.63 18.17 24.57
N ALA A 402 -9.73 18.02 23.59
CA ALA A 402 -9.99 17.35 22.34
C ALA A 402 -9.79 15.82 22.47
N PRO A 403 -10.58 15.02 21.76
CA PRO A 403 -10.40 13.57 21.69
C PRO A 403 -9.06 13.19 21.04
N LEU A 404 -8.58 11.97 21.31
CA LEU A 404 -7.26 11.49 20.87
C LEU A 404 -7.04 11.59 19.34
N TRP A 405 -8.10 11.44 18.54
CA TRP A 405 -7.99 11.58 17.09
C TRP A 405 -7.59 12.99 16.64
N ALA A 406 -7.94 14.03 17.41
CA ALA A 406 -7.58 15.41 17.09
C ALA A 406 -6.09 15.65 17.34
N TRP A 407 -5.56 15.10 18.43
CA TRP A 407 -4.13 15.07 18.72
C TRP A 407 -3.36 14.34 17.62
N ARG A 408 -3.87 13.18 17.17
CA ARG A 408 -3.29 12.44 16.06
C ARG A 408 -3.28 13.27 14.78
N ALA A 409 -4.40 13.88 14.42
CA ALA A 409 -4.46 14.75 13.24
C ALA A 409 -3.48 15.93 13.35
N ALA A 410 -3.35 16.56 14.51
CA ALA A 410 -2.38 17.64 14.72
C ALA A 410 -0.93 17.18 14.55
N PHE A 411 -0.59 16.01 15.07
CA PHE A 411 0.71 15.39 14.84
C PHE A 411 0.97 15.19 13.34
N HIS A 412 0.05 14.54 12.61
CA HIS A 412 0.18 14.35 11.16
C HIS A 412 0.22 15.68 10.39
N ALA A 413 -0.53 16.69 10.83
CA ALA A 413 -0.51 18.01 10.21
C ALA A 413 0.85 18.71 10.36
N PHE A 414 1.56 18.53 11.48
CA PHE A 414 2.94 19.07 11.63
C PHE A 414 3.99 18.24 10.90
N CYS A 415 3.71 16.96 10.64
CA CYS A 415 4.58 16.10 9.81
C CYS A 415 4.37 16.30 8.29
N ALA A 416 3.28 16.93 7.86
CA ALA A 416 2.99 17.22 6.45
C ALA A 416 3.84 18.40 5.91
N GLU A 417 4.14 18.42 4.61
CA GLU A 417 4.89 19.51 3.95
C GLU A 417 4.15 20.87 4.08
N PRO A 418 4.80 22.00 4.47
CA PRO A 418 6.18 22.11 4.95
C PRO A 418 6.33 21.53 6.36
N VAL A 419 7.32 20.65 6.48
CA VAL A 419 7.60 19.82 7.65
C VAL A 419 8.00 20.65 8.87
N ASP A 420 7.33 20.46 10.01
CA ASP A 420 7.67 21.07 11.31
C ASP A 420 7.73 20.00 12.40
N PHE A 421 8.77 19.16 12.34
CA PHE A 421 8.97 18.06 13.28
C PHE A 421 9.17 18.52 14.72
N LEU A 422 9.72 19.72 14.94
CA LEU A 422 9.80 20.31 16.27
C LEU A 422 8.41 20.44 16.89
N ARG A 423 7.45 21.04 16.18
CA ARG A 423 6.07 21.16 16.66
C ARG A 423 5.36 19.82 16.77
N ALA A 424 5.61 18.88 15.86
CA ALA A 424 5.11 17.50 16.00
C ALA A 424 5.59 16.87 17.33
N GLY A 425 6.85 17.10 17.68
CA GLY A 425 7.44 16.76 18.97
C GLY A 425 6.76 17.40 20.18
N GLU A 426 6.40 18.69 20.08
CA GLU A 426 5.64 19.37 21.14
C GLU A 426 4.27 18.72 21.34
N VAL A 427 3.59 18.33 20.26
CA VAL A 427 2.30 17.62 20.31
C VAL A 427 2.46 16.26 20.99
N LEU A 428 3.51 15.49 20.66
CA LEU A 428 3.82 14.22 21.31
C LEU A 428 4.01 14.38 22.82
N ALA A 429 4.75 15.41 23.26
CA ALA A 429 4.96 15.66 24.68
C ALA A 429 3.65 16.04 25.39
N GLN A 430 2.83 16.88 24.78
CA GLN A 430 1.54 17.32 25.33
C GLN A 430 0.53 16.18 25.48
N VAL A 431 0.37 15.35 24.45
CA VAL A 431 -0.55 14.21 24.49
C VAL A 431 -0.09 13.16 25.50
N SER A 432 1.22 12.96 25.64
CA SER A 432 1.81 12.05 26.63
C SER A 432 1.46 12.44 28.07
N GLU A 433 1.55 13.73 28.39
CA GLU A 433 1.21 14.26 29.72
C GLU A 433 -0.30 14.24 29.97
N SER A 434 -1.09 14.43 28.92
CA SER A 434 -2.56 14.44 29.01
C SER A 434 -3.17 13.05 28.89
N TYR A 435 -2.38 12.00 28.66
CA TYR A 435 -2.94 10.69 28.29
C TYR A 435 -3.83 10.07 29.36
N GLU A 436 -3.41 10.17 30.63
CA GLU A 436 -4.17 9.60 31.76
C GLU A 436 -5.55 10.26 31.91
N THR A 437 -5.72 11.52 31.48
CA THR A 437 -7.01 12.23 31.51
C THR A 437 -7.88 11.93 30.29
N LEU A 438 -7.27 11.42 29.20
CA LEU A 438 -7.96 11.03 27.97
C LEU A 438 -8.61 9.63 28.05
N GLY A 439 -8.19 8.79 28.99
CA GLY A 439 -8.87 7.51 29.31
C GLY A 439 -8.59 6.35 28.33
N GLY A 440 -7.55 6.46 27.50
CA GLY A 440 -7.14 5.40 26.56
C GLY A 440 -6.25 4.32 27.19
N THR A 441 -6.05 3.22 26.46
CA THR A 441 -5.12 2.13 26.83
C THR A 441 -3.72 2.36 26.30
N ASP A 442 -2.67 1.96 27.01
CA ASP A 442 -1.27 2.16 26.58
C ASP A 442 -0.99 1.78 25.10
N ASP A 443 -1.59 0.70 24.61
CA ASP A 443 -1.46 0.24 23.21
C ASP A 443 -2.12 1.20 22.18
N GLU A 444 -3.19 1.90 22.56
CA GLU A 444 -3.87 2.88 21.70
C GLU A 444 -3.02 4.13 21.49
N LEU A 445 -2.25 4.57 22.48
CA LEU A 445 -1.41 5.75 22.30
C LEU A 445 -0.30 5.47 21.29
N VAL A 446 0.43 4.37 21.46
CA VAL A 446 1.56 4.02 20.57
C VAL A 446 1.08 3.78 19.14
N SER A 447 -0.02 3.05 18.96
CA SER A 447 -0.56 2.73 17.63
C SER A 447 -1.16 3.91 16.86
N ASN A 448 -1.39 5.06 17.51
CA ASN A 448 -1.95 6.24 16.86
C ASN A 448 -0.91 7.25 16.38
N PHE A 449 0.31 7.23 16.94
CA PHE A 449 1.38 8.16 16.59
C PHE A 449 2.56 7.34 16.09
N TYR A 450 2.61 7.11 14.77
CA TYR A 450 3.60 6.31 14.07
C TYR A 450 4.97 6.99 14.00
N VAL A 451 5.57 7.28 15.16
CA VAL A 451 6.88 7.92 15.27
C VAL A 451 7.97 7.09 14.57
N ASP A 452 7.82 5.77 14.62
CA ASP A 452 8.80 4.80 14.07
C ASP A 452 8.82 4.73 12.54
N ASP A 453 7.82 5.31 11.86
CA ASP A 453 7.74 5.31 10.39
C ASP A 453 8.59 6.43 9.76
N TYR A 454 9.18 7.32 10.58
CA TYR A 454 10.04 8.41 10.13
C TYR A 454 11.54 8.04 10.20
N GLY A 455 12.37 8.71 9.41
CA GLY A 455 13.83 8.54 9.47
C GLY A 455 14.45 9.11 10.76
N SER A 456 15.74 8.82 10.97
CA SER A 456 16.48 9.22 12.17
C SER A 456 16.49 10.73 12.45
N GLU A 457 16.77 11.55 11.43
CA GLU A 457 16.79 13.02 11.55
C GLU A 457 15.41 13.60 11.98
N PRO A 458 14.28 13.27 11.31
CA PRO A 458 12.94 13.62 11.77
C PRO A 458 12.63 13.23 13.21
N ILE A 459 12.95 11.99 13.60
CA ILE A 459 12.69 11.50 14.95
C ILE A 459 13.50 12.33 15.95
N GLU A 460 14.79 12.54 15.70
CA GLU A 460 15.62 13.37 16.57
C GLU A 460 15.06 14.80 16.72
N GLU A 461 14.59 15.43 15.63
CA GLU A 461 13.93 16.73 15.68
C GLU A 461 12.64 16.72 16.50
N MET A 462 11.79 15.69 16.36
CA MET A 462 10.60 15.54 17.20
C MET A 462 10.98 15.49 18.68
N PHE A 463 12.00 14.72 19.06
CA PHE A 463 12.41 14.64 20.45
C PHE A 463 13.07 15.94 20.95
N LYS A 464 13.75 16.70 20.08
CA LYS A 464 14.23 18.06 20.41
C LYS A 464 13.05 19.00 20.69
N GLY A 465 12.00 18.93 19.87
CA GLY A 465 10.76 19.65 20.07
C GLY A 465 10.08 19.30 21.39
N ALA A 466 9.95 18.01 21.68
CA ALA A 466 9.42 17.50 22.93
C ALA A 466 10.22 17.99 24.16
N LEU A 467 11.55 17.93 24.10
CA LEU A 467 12.43 18.46 25.14
C LEU A 467 12.25 19.97 25.33
N SER A 468 12.19 20.74 24.24
CA SER A 468 11.95 22.20 24.28
C SER A 468 10.63 22.55 24.96
N TRP A 469 9.57 21.79 24.68
CA TRP A 469 8.29 21.94 25.36
C TRP A 469 8.37 21.56 26.85
N LEU A 470 9.02 20.44 27.19
CA LEU A 470 9.19 20.01 28.58
C LEU A 470 9.99 21.04 29.40
N LEU A 471 11.02 21.66 28.83
CA LEU A 471 11.79 22.73 29.47
C LEU A 471 10.94 23.99 29.74
N ARG A 472 10.01 24.31 28.85
CA ARG A 472 9.06 25.43 29.01
C ARG A 472 7.88 25.12 29.95
N THR A 473 7.64 23.84 30.24
CA THR A 473 6.51 23.38 31.06
C THR A 473 7.01 22.66 32.32
N PRO A 474 7.28 23.38 33.44
CA PRO A 474 7.88 22.79 34.64
C PRO A 474 7.05 21.72 35.34
N ALA A 475 5.73 21.73 35.15
CA ALA A 475 4.81 20.77 35.75
C ALA A 475 4.77 19.42 35.01
N ALA A 476 5.20 19.39 33.75
CA ALA A 476 5.23 18.17 32.94
C ALA A 476 6.42 17.29 33.33
N THR A 477 6.24 15.98 33.33
CA THR A 477 7.29 15.05 33.79
C THR A 477 8.08 14.42 32.65
N GLY A 478 7.51 14.31 31.46
CA GLY A 478 8.07 13.58 30.32
C GLY A 478 8.03 12.06 30.49
N ARG A 479 7.42 11.53 31.56
CA ARG A 479 7.49 10.11 31.90
C ARG A 479 6.84 9.22 30.83
N ASN A 480 5.62 9.56 30.42
CA ASN A 480 4.88 8.77 29.44
C ASN A 480 5.55 8.81 28.06
N LEU A 481 6.11 9.98 27.69
CA LEU A 481 6.89 10.12 26.46
C LEU A 481 8.07 9.12 26.44
N LEU A 482 8.82 9.05 27.54
CA LEU A 482 9.93 8.10 27.69
C LEU A 482 9.46 6.64 27.66
N ARG A 483 8.36 6.34 28.38
CA ARG A 483 7.80 4.99 28.46
C ARG A 483 7.46 4.42 27.08
N TYR A 484 6.92 5.25 26.19
CA TYR A 484 6.38 4.79 24.91
C TYR A 484 7.38 4.86 23.76
N TRP A 485 8.20 5.92 23.68
CA TRP A 485 8.99 6.15 22.48
C TRP A 485 10.50 6.35 22.74
N ALA A 486 10.99 6.23 23.98
CA ALA A 486 12.43 6.36 24.25
C ALA A 486 13.26 5.34 23.47
N GLN A 487 12.82 4.06 23.43
CA GLN A 487 13.55 3.01 22.74
C GLN A 487 13.66 3.29 21.24
N SER A 488 12.54 3.62 20.60
CA SER A 488 12.51 3.98 19.17
C SER A 488 13.40 5.18 18.87
N SER A 489 13.34 6.21 19.71
CA SER A 489 14.21 7.39 19.56
C SER A 489 15.69 7.02 19.67
N ILE A 490 16.07 6.21 20.67
CA ILE A 490 17.45 5.75 20.85
C ILE A 490 17.94 4.93 19.64
N GLU A 491 17.12 4.01 19.14
CA GLU A 491 17.44 3.19 17.95
C GLU A 491 17.61 4.03 16.67
N ASN A 492 17.07 5.25 16.66
CA ASN A 492 17.09 6.18 15.53
C ASN A 492 18.02 7.39 15.78
N GLY A 493 19.05 7.27 16.63
CA GLY A 493 20.07 8.30 16.85
C GLY A 493 19.67 9.41 17.85
N GLY A 494 18.51 9.32 18.48
CA GLY A 494 18.01 10.26 19.48
C GLY A 494 18.55 10.07 20.90
N ALA A 495 19.56 9.21 21.10
CA ALA A 495 20.04 8.83 22.43
C ALA A 495 20.46 10.02 23.32
N SER A 496 21.13 11.04 22.75
CA SER A 496 21.50 12.26 23.47
C SER A 496 20.30 13.07 23.96
N VAL A 497 19.25 13.17 23.14
CA VAL A 497 18.04 13.92 23.50
C VAL A 497 17.23 13.15 24.54
N ILE A 498 17.15 11.83 24.41
CA ILE A 498 16.50 10.96 25.40
C ILE A 498 17.23 11.00 26.74
N GLU A 499 18.56 11.02 26.76
CA GLU A 499 19.32 11.20 28.00
C GLU A 499 18.89 12.50 28.72
N GLN A 500 18.82 13.62 27.99
CA GLN A 500 18.40 14.90 28.56
C GLN A 500 16.96 14.89 29.06
N ILE A 501 16.03 14.28 28.31
CA ILE A 501 14.63 14.13 28.73
C ILE A 501 14.54 13.25 29.98
N ALA A 502 15.30 12.15 30.04
CA ALA A 502 15.31 11.23 31.18
C ALA A 502 15.91 11.87 32.45
N GLN A 503 17.02 12.59 32.32
CA GLN A 503 17.59 13.38 33.43
C GLN A 503 16.61 14.45 33.91
N LEU A 504 15.97 15.17 32.99
CA LEU A 504 14.96 16.17 33.32
C LEU A 504 13.77 15.52 34.05
N SER A 505 13.28 14.39 33.56
CA SER A 505 12.19 13.63 34.16
C SER A 505 12.53 13.20 35.60
N LEU A 506 13.71 12.60 35.81
CA LEU A 506 14.19 12.17 37.12
C LEU A 506 14.42 13.35 38.09
N SER A 507 14.79 14.53 37.58
CA SER A 507 14.91 15.74 38.41
C SER A 507 13.57 16.25 38.93
N ARG A 508 12.46 15.89 38.26
CA ARG A 508 11.10 16.32 38.59
C ARG A 508 10.35 15.27 39.40
N GLN A 509 10.49 13.99 39.05
CA GLN A 509 9.81 12.88 39.70
C GLN A 509 10.57 11.56 39.54
N GLU A 510 10.59 10.76 40.61
CA GLU A 510 11.08 9.38 40.55
C GLU A 510 10.25 8.54 39.57
N SER A 511 10.91 7.93 38.59
CA SER A 511 10.29 7.12 37.54
C SER A 511 11.21 5.96 37.14
N GLU A 512 10.69 4.73 37.23
CA GLU A 512 11.41 3.54 36.77
C GLU A 512 11.61 3.58 35.24
N ASP A 513 10.60 4.04 34.50
CA ASP A 513 10.67 4.21 33.04
C ASP A 513 11.78 5.20 32.66
N ALA A 514 11.91 6.31 33.39
CA ALA A 514 12.96 7.31 33.13
C ALA A 514 14.35 6.80 33.51
N ARG A 515 14.48 6.04 34.61
CA ARG A 515 15.76 5.42 34.99
C ARG A 515 16.21 4.38 33.96
N LYS A 516 15.28 3.55 33.47
CA LYS A 516 15.54 2.58 32.41
C LYS A 516 15.90 3.27 31.09
N ALA A 517 15.17 4.30 30.69
CA ALA A 517 15.49 5.07 29.48
C ALA A 517 16.85 5.76 29.59
N LEU A 518 17.21 6.30 30.77
CA LEU A 518 18.52 6.87 31.04
C LEU A 518 19.63 5.81 30.92
N GLU A 519 19.46 4.65 31.53
CA GLU A 519 20.43 3.55 31.46
C GLU A 519 20.63 3.06 30.02
N VAL A 520 19.54 2.88 29.25
CA VAL A 520 19.61 2.44 27.84
C VAL A 520 20.22 3.52 26.96
N ALA A 521 19.88 4.80 27.16
CA ALA A 521 20.48 5.91 26.42
C ALA A 521 21.99 6.03 26.73
N GLN A 522 22.39 5.94 27.99
CA GLN A 522 23.80 5.96 28.39
C GLN A 522 24.56 4.73 27.92
N GLN A 523 23.91 3.55 27.89
CA GLN A 523 24.49 2.36 27.28
C GLN A 523 24.62 2.51 25.77
N ALA A 524 23.64 3.06 25.06
CA ALA A 524 23.74 3.35 23.63
C ALA A 524 24.89 4.32 23.36
N LEU A 525 24.95 5.44 24.11
CA LEU A 525 26.04 6.42 24.06
C LEU A 525 27.42 5.85 24.48
N ALA A 526 27.46 4.71 25.18
CA ALA A 526 28.69 4.04 25.62
C ALA A 526 29.04 2.77 24.81
N SER A 527 28.09 2.20 24.07
CA SER A 527 28.21 1.00 23.22
C SER A 527 28.37 1.37 21.76
N ASP A 528 27.90 2.55 21.38
CA ASP A 528 28.57 3.34 20.36
C ASP A 528 30.01 3.49 20.85
N GLU A 529 30.94 2.72 20.26
CA GLU A 529 32.23 3.33 19.93
C GLU A 529 31.87 4.69 19.35
N PRO A 530 32.41 5.78 19.90
CA PRO A 530 31.81 7.09 19.71
C PRO A 530 31.49 7.25 18.23
N GLU A 531 30.21 7.36 17.88
CA GLU A 531 29.87 8.39 16.92
C GLU A 531 30.46 9.62 17.57
N GLU A 532 31.65 9.99 17.08
CA GLU A 532 32.36 11.17 17.49
C GLU A 532 31.27 12.24 17.60
N GLU A 533 31.08 12.80 18.80
CA GLU A 533 30.86 14.25 18.86
C GLU A 533 31.86 14.76 17.86
N ILE A 534 31.44 15.15 16.63
CA ILE A 534 32.38 15.42 15.53
C ILE A 534 33.36 16.39 16.14
N VAL A 535 34.53 15.88 16.53
CA VAL A 535 35.59 16.69 17.09
C VAL A 535 36.10 17.26 15.81
N LEU A 536 35.46 18.35 15.38
CA LEU A 536 35.74 19.01 14.12
C LEU A 536 37.25 19.11 14.10
N THR A 537 37.86 18.35 13.19
CA THR A 537 39.31 18.32 13.06
C THR A 537 39.72 19.78 13.02
N PRO A 538 40.58 20.27 13.94
CA PRO A 538 40.90 21.69 14.01
C PRO A 538 41.16 22.19 12.60
N GLN A 539 40.53 23.29 12.18
CA GLN A 539 40.47 23.67 10.76
C GLN A 539 41.86 23.64 10.08
N ALA A 540 42.94 23.93 10.83
CA ALA A 540 44.32 23.84 10.38
C ALA A 540 44.79 22.41 10.02
N ASP A 541 44.34 21.39 10.75
CA ASP A 541 44.68 19.99 10.52
C ASP A 541 43.90 19.43 9.30
N LEU A 542 42.62 19.82 9.15
CA LEU A 542 41.85 19.52 7.94
C LEU A 542 42.44 20.22 6.71
N GLU A 543 42.84 21.49 6.82
CA GLU A 543 43.54 22.21 5.75
C GLU A 543 44.87 21.56 5.40
N SER A 544 45.64 21.10 6.39
CA SER A 544 46.87 20.34 6.18
C SER A 544 46.60 19.03 5.42
N TRP A 545 45.54 18.32 5.79
CA TRP A 545 45.11 17.09 5.10
C TRP A 545 44.68 17.36 3.66
N LEU A 546 43.83 18.38 3.43
CA LEU A 546 43.39 18.77 2.09
C LEU A 546 44.54 19.24 1.20
N ASN A 547 45.56 19.88 1.78
CA ASN A 547 46.79 20.27 1.07
C ASN A 547 47.70 19.09 0.68
N SER A 548 47.46 17.89 1.23
CA SER A 548 48.16 16.67 0.80
C SER A 548 47.68 16.16 -0.56
N TYR A 549 46.47 16.55 -0.98
CA TYR A 549 45.92 16.19 -2.28
C TYR A 549 46.52 17.05 -3.42
N PRO A 550 46.65 16.51 -4.65
CA PRO A 550 47.23 17.26 -5.76
C PRO A 550 46.35 18.45 -6.18
N ASP A 551 46.96 19.60 -6.48
CA ASP A 551 46.22 20.78 -6.91
C ASP A 551 45.74 20.66 -8.38
N PRO A 552 44.45 20.88 -8.68
CA PRO A 552 43.93 20.83 -10.04
C PRO A 552 44.51 21.87 -11.01
N GLU A 553 45.14 22.95 -10.54
CA GLU A 553 45.83 23.90 -11.41
C GLU A 553 47.15 23.36 -11.97
N HIS A 554 47.81 22.49 -11.22
CA HIS A 554 49.15 21.97 -11.54
C HIS A 554 49.11 20.57 -12.13
N THR A 555 48.08 19.80 -11.81
CA THR A 555 47.94 18.41 -12.25
C THR A 555 47.51 18.32 -13.72
N ARG A 556 48.02 17.32 -14.44
CA ARG A 556 47.56 16.97 -15.80
C ARG A 556 47.10 15.53 -15.78
N VAL A 557 45.80 15.34 -15.86
CA VAL A 557 45.18 14.03 -15.95
C VAL A 557 44.68 13.84 -17.38
N GLN A 558 44.96 12.67 -17.95
CA GLN A 558 44.45 12.20 -19.23
C GLN A 558 43.18 11.34 -19.01
N PRO A 559 42.29 11.24 -20.01
CA PRO A 559 41.09 10.39 -19.89
C PRO A 559 41.40 8.95 -19.46
N GLU A 560 42.49 8.37 -19.95
CA GLU A 560 42.89 6.98 -19.68
C GLU A 560 43.29 6.73 -18.22
N GLU A 561 43.60 7.80 -17.47
CA GLU A 561 43.93 7.75 -16.05
C GLU A 561 42.69 7.78 -15.14
N LEU A 562 41.52 8.06 -15.71
CA LEU A 562 40.24 7.96 -15.01
C LEU A 562 39.61 6.59 -15.22
N THR A 563 38.85 6.14 -14.24
CA THR A 563 37.86 5.09 -14.41
C THR A 563 36.64 5.64 -15.17
N LEU A 564 35.84 4.75 -15.74
CA LEU A 564 34.62 5.17 -16.44
C LEU A 564 33.65 5.89 -15.49
N LEU A 565 33.54 5.45 -14.23
CA LEU A 565 32.71 6.09 -13.22
C LEU A 565 33.20 7.51 -12.91
N GLU A 566 34.51 7.72 -12.73
CA GLU A 566 35.08 9.05 -12.51
C GLU A 566 34.85 9.98 -13.72
N ALA A 567 34.97 9.47 -14.93
CA ALA A 567 34.69 10.23 -16.15
C ALA A 567 33.21 10.63 -16.26
N ALA A 568 32.29 9.69 -15.99
CA ALA A 568 30.85 9.94 -15.96
C ALA A 568 30.48 10.94 -14.85
N ALA A 569 31.06 10.76 -13.65
CA ALA A 569 30.85 11.63 -12.51
C ALA A 569 31.34 13.06 -12.76
N LEU A 570 32.47 13.23 -13.46
CA LEU A 570 32.95 14.56 -13.85
C LEU A 570 31.96 15.25 -14.81
N ILE A 571 31.43 14.55 -15.81
CA ILE A 571 30.40 15.10 -16.70
C ILE A 571 29.13 15.45 -15.92
N ALA A 572 28.67 14.55 -15.05
CA ALA A 572 27.50 14.75 -14.22
C ALA A 572 27.66 15.95 -13.27
N LEU A 573 28.85 16.15 -12.71
CA LEU A 573 29.17 17.25 -11.79
C LEU A 573 29.06 18.61 -12.50
N PHE A 574 29.57 18.73 -13.73
CA PHE A 574 29.43 19.96 -14.54
C PHE A 574 28.00 20.21 -15.04
N ARG A 575 27.14 19.17 -15.06
CA ARG A 575 25.70 19.32 -15.35
C ARG A 575 24.91 19.72 -14.10
N ALA A 576 25.27 19.18 -12.94
CA ALA A 576 24.61 19.45 -11.66
C ALA A 576 24.86 20.87 -11.17
N SER A 577 26.09 21.34 -11.34
CA SER A 577 26.56 22.56 -10.71
C SER A 577 27.10 23.54 -11.75
N PRO A 578 26.53 24.76 -11.87
CA PRO A 578 27.03 25.75 -12.82
C PRO A 578 28.45 26.20 -12.44
N LEU A 579 29.32 26.33 -13.44
CA LEU A 579 30.69 26.80 -13.26
C LEU A 579 30.74 28.31 -13.03
N ASN A 580 31.30 28.72 -11.89
CA ASN A 580 31.71 30.10 -11.69
C ASN A 580 33.10 30.33 -12.30
N HIS A 581 33.15 30.88 -13.51
CA HIS A 581 34.40 31.15 -14.23
C HIS A 581 35.36 32.12 -13.54
N SER A 582 34.87 32.97 -12.62
CA SER A 582 35.71 33.91 -11.88
C SER A 582 36.39 33.28 -10.67
N LYS A 583 35.74 32.31 -10.02
CA LYS A 583 36.22 31.62 -8.82
C LYS A 583 36.72 30.20 -9.09
N TRP A 584 36.51 29.70 -10.31
CA TRP A 584 36.74 28.31 -10.70
C TRP A 584 36.13 27.31 -9.71
N SER A 585 34.87 27.56 -9.34
CA SER A 585 34.13 26.78 -8.36
C SER A 585 32.82 26.27 -8.95
N LEU A 586 32.42 25.06 -8.54
CA LEU A 586 31.13 24.45 -8.79
C LEU A 586 30.31 24.49 -7.49
N ALA A 587 29.04 24.89 -7.60
CA ALA A 587 28.11 24.90 -6.46
C ALA A 587 27.93 23.50 -5.85
N ALA A 588 27.41 23.44 -4.63
CA ALA A 588 27.15 22.18 -3.94
C ALA A 588 26.07 21.37 -4.69
N LEU A 589 26.19 20.04 -4.69
CA LEU A 589 25.26 19.17 -5.43
C LEU A 589 23.83 19.25 -4.89
N ARG A 590 23.67 19.51 -3.58
CA ARG A 590 22.36 19.72 -2.95
C ARG A 590 21.56 20.89 -3.56
N ASP A 591 22.25 21.84 -4.19
CA ASP A 591 21.62 23.01 -4.80
C ASP A 591 21.10 22.69 -6.22
N SER A 592 21.37 21.49 -6.74
CA SER A 592 20.87 21.02 -8.04
C SER A 592 19.40 20.63 -7.96
N THR A 593 18.61 21.01 -8.97
CA THR A 593 17.21 20.60 -9.11
C THR A 593 17.03 19.14 -9.51
N ARG A 594 18.13 18.47 -9.88
CA ARG A 594 18.16 17.05 -10.25
C ARG A 594 19.16 16.31 -9.39
N LYS A 595 18.80 15.10 -8.97
CA LYS A 595 19.70 14.23 -8.22
C LYS A 595 20.95 13.89 -9.04
N PHE A 596 22.11 13.98 -8.40
CA PHE A 596 23.40 13.63 -9.01
C PHE A 596 23.42 12.14 -9.37
N GLU A 597 23.02 11.28 -8.44
CA GLU A 597 22.87 9.83 -8.59
C GLU A 597 21.54 9.37 -7.95
N PRO A 598 21.09 8.11 -8.14
CA PRO A 598 19.81 7.65 -7.59
C PRO A 598 19.78 7.57 -6.05
N THR A 599 20.82 6.98 -5.45
CA THR A 599 20.98 6.80 -4.00
C THR A 599 22.14 7.67 -3.49
N HIS A 600 23.20 7.09 -2.93
CA HIS A 600 24.44 7.77 -2.49
C HIS A 600 25.68 6.86 -2.66
N LYS A 601 25.57 5.85 -3.52
CA LYS A 601 26.57 4.78 -3.64
C LYS A 601 27.78 5.19 -4.48
N PHE A 602 27.59 6.12 -5.40
CA PHE A 602 28.58 6.50 -6.39
C PHE A 602 29.25 7.84 -6.07
N ILE A 603 28.68 8.68 -5.21
CA ILE A 603 29.18 10.03 -4.89
C ILE A 603 30.58 10.01 -4.28
N GLU A 604 30.97 8.95 -3.57
CA GLU A 604 32.32 8.77 -3.04
C GLU A 604 33.42 8.81 -4.11
N VAL A 605 33.06 8.60 -5.38
CA VAL A 605 33.98 8.77 -6.51
C VAL A 605 34.61 10.17 -6.57
N MET A 606 33.98 11.17 -5.95
CA MET A 606 34.56 12.52 -5.81
C MET A 606 35.91 12.50 -5.09
N PHE A 607 36.11 11.61 -4.10
CA PHE A 607 37.40 11.45 -3.47
C PHE A 607 38.46 10.88 -4.43
N GLY A 608 38.08 10.00 -5.35
CA GLY A 608 38.97 9.51 -6.41
C GLY A 608 39.40 10.63 -7.37
N LEU A 609 38.44 11.46 -7.80
CA LEU A 609 38.72 12.65 -8.61
C LEU A 609 39.63 13.65 -7.87
N MET A 610 39.45 13.82 -6.56
CA MET A 610 40.30 14.66 -5.73
C MET A 610 41.70 14.06 -5.54
N GLY A 611 41.79 12.75 -5.30
CA GLY A 611 43.04 11.98 -5.23
C GLY A 611 43.92 12.13 -6.48
N LYS A 612 43.27 12.26 -7.65
CA LYS A 612 43.94 12.47 -8.94
C LYS A 612 44.19 13.93 -9.27
N GLY A 613 43.81 14.87 -8.40
CA GLY A 613 43.93 16.31 -8.66
C GLY A 613 43.05 16.80 -9.80
N VAL A 614 41.89 16.19 -10.04
CA VAL A 614 40.93 16.68 -11.05
C VAL A 614 40.06 17.77 -10.44
N ILE A 615 39.68 17.61 -9.18
CA ILE A 615 38.91 18.56 -8.38
C ILE A 615 39.59 18.75 -7.03
N ALA A 616 39.25 19.81 -6.31
CA ALA A 616 39.68 20.04 -4.93
C ALA A 616 38.53 20.65 -4.12
N VAL A 617 38.63 20.65 -2.80
CA VAL A 617 37.66 21.35 -1.95
C VAL A 617 37.87 22.85 -2.05
N HIS A 618 36.81 23.61 -2.29
CA HIS A 618 36.86 25.07 -2.29
C HIS A 618 36.79 25.61 -0.85
N SER A 619 37.52 26.68 -0.55
CA SER A 619 37.56 27.30 0.79
C SER A 619 36.23 27.90 1.27
N ALA A 620 35.25 28.02 0.37
CA ALA A 620 33.89 28.45 0.67
C ALA A 620 32.98 27.31 1.15
N THR A 621 33.47 26.06 1.15
CA THR A 621 32.73 24.91 1.68
C THR A 621 32.38 25.17 3.16
N PRO A 622 31.11 25.00 3.58
CA PRO A 622 30.71 25.24 4.96
C PRO A 622 31.53 24.41 5.97
N LYS A 623 31.83 25.02 7.12
CA LYS A 623 32.51 24.30 8.21
C LYS A 623 31.65 23.14 8.71
N GLY A 624 32.30 22.05 9.12
CA GLY A 624 31.61 20.81 9.53
C GLY A 624 31.05 19.97 8.38
N THR A 625 31.30 20.36 7.13
CA THR A 625 30.96 19.51 5.97
C THR A 625 31.92 18.33 5.82
N MET A 626 33.16 18.49 6.27
CA MET A 626 34.23 17.50 6.15
C MET A 626 35.03 17.43 7.44
N TRP A 627 35.48 16.25 7.81
CA TRP A 627 36.36 15.99 8.96
C TRP A 627 37.22 14.76 8.68
N VAL A 628 38.28 14.59 9.46
CA VAL A 628 39.15 13.41 9.43
C VAL A 628 38.84 12.56 10.65
N GLN A 629 38.50 11.30 10.40
CA GLN A 629 38.22 10.28 11.39
C GLN A 629 38.95 8.99 10.98
N ASP A 630 39.65 8.35 11.91
CA ASP A 630 40.44 7.13 11.66
C ASP A 630 41.40 7.19 10.46
N ASP A 631 42.13 8.31 10.30
CA ASP A 631 42.99 8.59 9.15
C ASP A 631 42.27 8.54 7.78
N GLN A 632 40.94 8.71 7.79
CA GLN A 632 40.11 8.81 6.59
C GLN A 632 39.37 10.15 6.56
N LEU A 633 39.23 10.69 5.35
CA LEU A 633 38.48 11.91 5.14
C LEU A 633 37.01 11.57 4.96
N ILE A 634 36.17 12.01 5.89
CA ILE A 634 34.72 11.84 5.84
C ILE A 634 34.07 13.17 5.44
N ALA A 635 33.00 13.11 4.64
CA ALA A 635 32.34 14.30 4.15
C ALA A 635 30.86 14.09 3.82
N TYR A 636 30.05 15.12 4.07
CA TYR A 636 28.75 15.31 3.42
C TYR A 636 28.97 15.82 1.98
N LEU A 637 29.30 14.90 1.07
CA LEU A 637 29.77 15.22 -0.29
C LEU A 637 28.78 16.04 -1.14
N ASP A 638 27.49 15.96 -0.84
CA ASP A 638 26.43 16.75 -1.47
C ASP A 638 26.49 18.23 -1.09
N ARG A 639 27.09 18.56 0.07
CA ARG A 639 27.27 19.93 0.60
C ARG A 639 28.62 20.55 0.25
N VAL A 640 29.56 19.76 -0.29
CA VAL A 640 30.91 20.24 -0.66
C VAL A 640 30.85 21.16 -1.87
N ILE A 641 31.54 22.30 -1.79
CA ILE A 641 31.77 23.18 -2.93
C ILE A 641 33.09 22.77 -3.59
N TRP A 642 33.02 22.36 -4.85
CA TRP A 642 34.19 21.86 -5.57
C TRP A 642 34.93 22.98 -6.29
N ARG A 643 36.23 23.08 -6.06
CA ARG A 643 37.17 23.87 -6.86
C ARG A 643 37.63 23.03 -8.05
N VAL A 644 37.63 23.64 -9.22
CA VAL A 644 38.12 23.06 -10.48
C VAL A 644 39.16 23.99 -11.09
N SER A 645 39.74 23.63 -12.23
CA SER A 645 40.67 24.49 -12.97
C SER A 645 40.36 24.51 -14.47
N PRO A 646 41.01 25.40 -15.25
CA PRO A 646 40.94 25.33 -16.71
C PRO A 646 41.35 23.96 -17.27
N ARG A 647 42.23 23.22 -16.57
CA ARG A 647 42.66 21.88 -16.97
C ARG A 647 41.58 20.84 -16.71
N THR A 648 40.87 20.94 -15.59
CA THR A 648 39.67 20.13 -15.31
C THR A 648 38.64 20.32 -16.42
N LEU A 649 38.38 21.57 -16.82
CA LEU A 649 37.42 21.87 -17.89
C LEU A 649 37.89 21.32 -19.25
N ALA A 650 39.19 21.41 -19.55
CA ALA A 650 39.76 20.82 -20.76
C ALA A 650 39.68 19.28 -20.75
N LEU A 651 39.92 18.64 -19.61
CA LEU A 651 39.75 17.20 -19.43
C LEU A 651 38.29 16.78 -19.65
N HIS A 652 37.35 17.48 -19.03
CA HIS A 652 35.91 17.28 -19.25
C HIS A 652 35.54 17.38 -20.74
N GLY A 653 36.07 18.39 -21.46
CA GLY A 653 35.87 18.51 -22.90
C GLY A 653 36.42 17.32 -23.68
N ARG A 654 37.66 16.91 -23.39
CA ARG A 654 38.30 15.76 -24.04
C ARG A 654 37.57 14.44 -23.80
N ILE A 655 37.06 14.21 -22.59
CA ILE A 655 36.27 13.02 -22.26
C ILE A 655 35.00 12.98 -23.12
N ARG A 656 34.31 14.12 -23.27
CA ARG A 656 33.08 14.22 -24.08
C ARG A 656 33.32 14.03 -25.57
N GLU A 657 34.50 14.42 -26.05
CA GLU A 657 34.90 14.32 -27.46
C GLU A 657 35.55 12.97 -27.78
N LEU A 658 35.85 12.14 -26.79
CA LEU A 658 36.52 10.85 -26.99
C LEU A 658 35.59 9.89 -27.73
N ALA A 659 36.01 9.46 -28.92
CA ALA A 659 35.26 8.47 -29.70
C ALA A 659 35.26 7.12 -28.98
N LEU A 660 34.16 6.36 -29.09
CA LEU A 660 34.01 5.03 -28.46
C LEU A 660 35.15 4.08 -28.86
N ARG A 661 35.62 4.15 -30.11
CA ARG A 661 36.74 3.36 -30.63
C ARG A 661 38.08 3.67 -29.97
N ASP A 662 38.20 4.84 -29.34
CA ASP A 662 39.41 5.33 -28.68
C ASP A 662 39.30 5.19 -27.16
N TRP A 663 38.21 4.59 -26.65
CA TRP A 663 38.04 4.34 -25.22
C TRP A 663 39.15 3.44 -24.66
N PRO A 664 39.64 3.72 -23.44
CA PRO A 664 40.47 2.79 -22.70
C PRO A 664 39.80 1.42 -22.62
N GLU A 665 40.59 0.34 -22.70
CA GLU A 665 40.06 -1.03 -22.58
C GLU A 665 39.30 -1.21 -21.27
N SER A 666 39.81 -0.61 -20.17
CA SER A 666 39.16 -0.61 -18.86
C SER A 666 37.77 0.03 -18.88
N TRP A 667 37.52 1.02 -19.74
CA TRP A 667 36.20 1.64 -19.87
C TRP A 667 35.25 0.73 -20.64
N ARG A 668 35.69 0.16 -21.76
CA ARG A 668 34.87 -0.75 -22.57
C ARG A 668 34.45 -1.97 -21.77
N SER A 669 35.38 -2.59 -21.04
CA SER A 669 35.08 -3.76 -20.21
C SER A 669 34.15 -3.45 -19.04
N HIS A 670 34.14 -2.21 -18.55
CA HIS A 670 33.35 -1.81 -17.37
C HIS A 670 31.98 -1.22 -17.76
N ALA A 671 31.79 -0.73 -18.99
CA ALA A 671 30.60 0.00 -19.40
C ALA A 671 29.27 -0.69 -19.02
N ALA A 672 29.13 -1.97 -19.37
CA ALA A 672 27.92 -2.72 -19.08
C ALA A 672 27.73 -3.00 -17.58
N ILE A 673 28.82 -3.18 -16.83
CA ILE A 673 28.81 -3.42 -15.37
C ILE A 673 28.33 -2.15 -14.65
N LEU A 674 28.94 -1.01 -14.96
CA LEU A 674 28.56 0.28 -14.36
C LEU A 674 27.11 0.63 -14.70
N ALA A 675 26.70 0.39 -15.94
CA ALA A 675 25.34 0.62 -16.37
C ALA A 675 24.31 -0.23 -15.63
N ARG A 676 24.62 -1.53 -15.43
CA ARG A 676 23.78 -2.42 -14.61
C ARG A 676 23.71 -1.92 -13.17
N ASP A 677 24.85 -1.61 -12.56
CA ASP A 677 24.91 -1.22 -11.15
C ASP A 677 24.21 0.13 -10.91
N LEU A 678 24.28 1.06 -11.88
CA LEU A 678 23.52 2.30 -11.84
C LEU A 678 22.02 2.06 -12.01
N GLY A 679 21.63 1.14 -12.90
CA GLY A 679 20.26 0.67 -13.02
C GLY A 679 19.73 0.01 -11.75
N VAL A 680 20.57 -0.74 -11.01
CA VAL A 680 20.19 -1.32 -9.72
C VAL A 680 19.83 -0.23 -8.72
N GLU A 681 20.66 0.81 -8.59
CA GLU A 681 20.36 1.91 -7.66
C GLU A 681 19.13 2.72 -8.12
N GLU A 682 18.93 2.91 -9.43
CA GLU A 682 17.70 3.51 -9.98
C GLU A 682 16.45 2.68 -9.64
N MET A 683 16.57 1.35 -9.68
CA MET A 683 15.48 0.44 -9.30
C MET A 683 15.19 0.45 -7.81
N VAL A 684 16.21 0.56 -6.95
CA VAL A 684 16.05 0.70 -5.50
C VAL A 684 15.32 2.00 -5.18
N THR A 685 15.74 3.13 -5.75
CA THR A 685 15.07 4.43 -5.57
C THR A 685 13.61 4.38 -6.05
N TYR A 686 13.36 3.73 -7.18
CA TYR A 686 12.00 3.57 -7.69
C TYR A 686 11.13 2.70 -6.77
N GLN A 687 11.67 1.60 -6.24
CA GLN A 687 10.95 0.76 -5.29
C GLN A 687 10.62 1.54 -4.02
N GLU A 688 11.57 2.28 -3.45
CA GLU A 688 11.34 3.11 -2.26
C GLU A 688 10.23 4.11 -2.49
N HIS A 689 10.25 4.82 -3.62
CA HIS A 689 9.17 5.72 -3.98
C HIS A 689 7.80 5.02 -4.02
N LEU A 690 7.73 3.83 -4.64
CA LEU A 690 6.48 3.07 -4.68
C LEU A 690 6.03 2.53 -3.31
N LEU A 691 6.97 2.26 -2.40
CA LEU A 691 6.69 1.79 -1.04
C LEU A 691 6.16 2.95 -0.19
N THR A 692 6.79 4.12 -0.25
CA THR A 692 6.34 5.35 0.42
C THR A 692 4.97 5.79 -0.09
N GLU A 693 4.74 5.80 -1.42
CA GLU A 693 3.45 6.13 -2.03
C GLU A 693 2.30 5.22 -1.54
N ARG A 694 2.63 4.03 -1.03
CA ARG A 694 1.67 2.97 -0.70
C ARG A 694 1.65 2.60 0.77
N ASP A 695 2.38 3.33 1.62
CA ASP A 695 2.52 3.02 3.04
C ASP A 695 2.89 1.54 3.29
N LEU A 696 3.86 1.05 2.53
CA LEU A 696 4.39 -0.31 2.62
C LEU A 696 5.77 -0.31 3.30
N PRO A 697 6.07 -1.30 4.16
CA PRO A 697 7.32 -1.31 4.90
C PRO A 697 8.51 -1.55 3.98
N ILE A 698 9.58 -0.80 4.23
CA ILE A 698 10.82 -0.88 3.45
C ILE A 698 11.54 -2.18 3.80
N PRO A 699 11.79 -3.08 2.82
CA PRO A 699 12.57 -4.29 3.05
C PRO A 699 14.07 -3.97 3.07
N ASP A 700 14.89 -4.95 3.49
CA ASP A 700 16.35 -4.83 3.45
C ASP A 700 16.86 -4.43 2.05
N ARG A 701 17.54 -3.28 1.99
CA ARG A 701 18.03 -2.66 0.75
C ARG A 701 19.06 -3.55 0.04
N ASP A 702 19.89 -4.26 0.79
CA ASP A 702 20.92 -5.10 0.18
C ASP A 702 20.31 -6.35 -0.46
N ALA A 703 19.33 -6.98 0.19
CA ALA A 703 18.54 -8.04 -0.43
C ALA A 703 17.84 -7.59 -1.72
N VAL A 704 17.32 -6.36 -1.75
CA VAL A 704 16.71 -5.77 -2.96
C VAL A 704 17.75 -5.57 -4.06
N ARG A 705 18.92 -4.98 -3.74
CA ARG A 705 20.01 -4.76 -4.70
C ARG A 705 20.44 -6.04 -5.37
N GLU A 706 20.59 -7.13 -4.62
CA GLU A 706 20.94 -8.43 -5.18
C GLU A 706 19.87 -8.95 -6.15
N ILE A 707 18.58 -8.78 -5.81
CA ILE A 707 17.48 -9.17 -6.70
C ILE A 707 17.55 -8.39 -8.01
N PHE A 708 17.65 -7.05 -7.95
CA PHE A 708 17.70 -6.25 -9.16
C PHE A 708 18.98 -6.47 -9.97
N ARG A 709 20.11 -6.74 -9.31
CA ARG A 709 21.37 -7.05 -10.01
C ARG A 709 21.20 -8.29 -10.90
N VAL A 710 20.60 -9.36 -10.38
CA VAL A 710 20.32 -10.58 -11.16
C VAL A 710 19.29 -10.32 -12.26
N GLN A 711 18.24 -9.54 -11.97
CA GLN A 711 17.20 -9.25 -12.96
C GLN A 711 17.72 -8.43 -14.14
N LEU A 712 18.52 -7.39 -13.87
CA LEU A 712 19.07 -6.49 -14.90
C LEU A 712 20.15 -7.12 -15.79
N GLU A 713 20.59 -8.36 -15.49
CA GLU A 713 21.40 -9.14 -16.43
C GLU A 713 20.59 -9.58 -17.66
N GLN A 714 19.27 -9.73 -17.52
CA GLN A 714 18.40 -10.28 -18.56
C GLN A 714 17.21 -9.39 -18.92
N LEU A 715 16.87 -8.44 -18.06
CA LEU A 715 15.73 -7.54 -18.20
C LEU A 715 16.19 -6.09 -18.34
N ALA A 716 15.41 -5.30 -19.07
CA ALA A 716 15.56 -3.85 -19.13
C ALA A 716 15.06 -3.17 -17.85
N ILE A 717 15.57 -1.97 -17.54
CA ILE A 717 15.09 -1.16 -16.40
C ILE A 717 13.58 -0.90 -16.52
N ALA A 718 13.09 -0.59 -17.72
CA ALA A 718 11.67 -0.39 -17.99
C ALA A 718 10.79 -1.62 -17.66
N GLN A 719 11.32 -2.84 -17.85
CA GLN A 719 10.64 -4.08 -17.45
C GLN A 719 10.66 -4.23 -15.93
N CYS A 720 11.81 -3.98 -15.30
CA CYS A 720 11.94 -4.00 -13.84
C CYS A 720 11.01 -2.98 -13.17
N TYR A 721 10.76 -1.81 -13.76
CA TYR A 721 9.74 -0.86 -13.29
C TYR A 721 8.34 -1.47 -13.29
N TYR A 722 7.92 -2.07 -14.40
CA TYR A 722 6.63 -2.76 -14.47
C TYR A 722 6.52 -3.86 -13.38
N LEU A 723 7.57 -4.67 -13.22
CA LEU A 723 7.60 -5.75 -12.24
C LEU A 723 7.56 -5.25 -10.80
N THR A 724 8.25 -4.14 -10.51
CA THR A 724 8.27 -3.52 -9.19
C THR A 724 6.91 -2.94 -8.85
N HIS A 725 6.32 -2.15 -9.75
CA HIS A 725 4.95 -1.62 -9.60
C HIS A 725 3.92 -2.74 -9.39
N LYS A 726 4.00 -3.80 -10.20
CA LYS A 726 3.15 -4.99 -10.04
C LYS A 726 3.32 -5.64 -8.68
N SER A 727 4.55 -5.81 -8.22
CA SER A 727 4.86 -6.46 -6.93
C SER A 727 4.36 -5.63 -5.75
N MET A 728 4.45 -4.30 -5.81
CA MET A 728 3.90 -3.42 -4.77
C MET A 728 2.37 -3.47 -4.74
N ARG A 729 1.71 -3.43 -5.90
CA ARG A 729 0.25 -3.58 -5.99
C ARG A 729 -0.24 -4.93 -5.41
N GLU A 730 0.44 -6.03 -5.75
CA GLU A 730 0.13 -7.35 -5.19
C GLU A 730 0.39 -7.42 -3.67
N THR A 731 1.31 -6.59 -3.15
CA THR A 731 1.57 -6.47 -1.72
C THR A 731 0.47 -5.66 -1.01
N LEU A 732 0.03 -4.55 -1.59
CA LEU A 732 -1.12 -3.78 -1.09
C LEU A 732 -2.39 -4.62 -1.03
N ASP A 733 -2.69 -5.37 -2.10
CA ASP A 733 -3.83 -6.29 -2.12
C ASP A 733 -3.73 -7.32 -0.99
N TYR A 734 -2.51 -7.78 -0.68
CA TYR A 734 -2.25 -8.68 0.42
C TYR A 734 -2.45 -8.00 1.79
N GLN A 735 -1.99 -6.75 1.95
CA GLN A 735 -2.16 -5.96 3.16
C GLN A 735 -3.64 -5.71 3.46
N ALA A 736 -4.40 -5.22 2.48
CA ALA A 736 -5.83 -4.91 2.61
C ALA A 736 -6.66 -6.15 2.98
N ARG A 737 -6.30 -7.32 2.43
CA ARG A 737 -7.05 -8.58 2.65
C ARG A 737 -6.73 -9.25 3.97
N TYR A 738 -5.49 -9.17 4.45
CA TYR A 738 -5.02 -10.03 5.54
C TYR A 738 -4.51 -9.30 6.77
N ARG A 739 -4.35 -7.97 6.73
CA ARG A 739 -3.73 -7.15 7.79
C ARG A 739 -2.47 -7.80 8.40
N PRO A 740 -1.51 -8.24 7.55
CA PRO A 740 -0.28 -8.88 7.99
C PRO A 740 0.63 -7.88 8.72
N GLY A 741 1.50 -8.39 9.60
CA GLY A 741 2.52 -7.56 10.25
C GLY A 741 3.62 -7.11 9.28
N GLN A 742 4.35 -6.03 9.62
CA GLN A 742 5.35 -5.42 8.74
C GLN A 742 6.43 -6.40 8.23
N LYS A 743 6.99 -7.27 9.09
CA LYS A 743 7.99 -8.27 8.67
C LYS A 743 7.45 -9.24 7.60
N GLN A 744 6.16 -9.56 7.65
CA GLN A 744 5.52 -10.41 6.63
C GLN A 744 5.34 -9.68 5.31
N LEU A 745 5.06 -8.37 5.34
CA LEU A 745 4.97 -7.52 4.16
C LEU A 745 6.36 -7.34 3.50
N GLN A 746 7.40 -7.06 4.28
CA GLN A 746 8.78 -6.99 3.76
C GLN A 746 9.20 -8.31 3.08
N ALA A 747 8.97 -9.45 3.75
CA ALA A 747 9.24 -10.75 3.16
C ALA A 747 8.41 -11.01 1.89
N ARG A 748 7.14 -10.56 1.88
CA ARG A 748 6.26 -10.66 0.70
C ARG A 748 6.79 -9.84 -0.47
N ILE A 749 7.23 -8.61 -0.22
CA ILE A 749 7.82 -7.71 -1.23
C ILE A 749 9.03 -8.38 -1.88
N LEU A 750 9.98 -8.87 -1.08
CA LEU A 750 11.20 -9.53 -1.59
C LEU A 750 10.86 -10.77 -2.43
N ASN A 751 9.93 -11.61 -1.94
CA ASN A 751 9.51 -12.82 -2.65
C ASN A 751 8.78 -12.50 -3.97
N LEU A 752 7.94 -11.46 -3.98
CA LEU A 752 7.23 -11.04 -5.19
C LEU A 752 8.17 -10.43 -6.21
N LEU A 753 9.09 -9.55 -5.79
CA LEU A 753 10.08 -8.97 -6.70
C LEU A 753 10.92 -10.06 -7.37
N ARG A 754 11.49 -10.97 -6.56
CA ARG A 754 12.28 -12.10 -7.07
C ARG A 754 11.46 -12.98 -8.00
N GLY A 755 10.31 -13.47 -7.53
CA GLY A 755 9.49 -14.42 -8.27
C GLY A 755 8.79 -13.83 -9.49
N ASN A 756 8.47 -12.53 -9.52
CA ASN A 756 7.96 -11.85 -10.72
C ASN A 756 9.09 -11.67 -11.75
N GLY A 757 10.31 -11.34 -11.34
CA GLY A 757 11.46 -11.24 -12.24
C GLY A 757 11.86 -12.57 -12.88
N GLU A 758 11.97 -13.63 -12.09
CA GLU A 758 12.26 -14.98 -12.60
C GLU A 758 11.21 -15.43 -13.63
N ARG A 759 9.92 -15.21 -13.34
CA ARG A 759 8.82 -15.49 -14.27
C ARG A 759 8.87 -14.63 -15.53
N ALA A 760 9.27 -13.37 -15.42
CA ALA A 760 9.39 -12.47 -16.54
C ALA A 760 10.49 -12.93 -17.52
N VAL A 761 11.61 -13.40 -16.99
CA VAL A 761 12.69 -14.02 -17.77
C VAL A 761 12.22 -15.33 -18.40
N GLU A 762 11.67 -16.26 -17.60
CA GLU A 762 11.21 -17.59 -18.06
C GLU A 762 10.17 -17.48 -19.19
N LYS A 763 9.26 -16.50 -19.10
CA LYS A 763 8.13 -16.34 -20.02
C LYS A 763 8.34 -15.27 -21.09
N GLY A 764 9.49 -14.59 -21.10
CA GLY A 764 9.78 -13.50 -22.03
C GLY A 764 8.78 -12.35 -21.95
N TRP A 765 8.44 -11.86 -20.75
CA TRP A 765 7.49 -10.75 -20.60
C TRP A 765 8.04 -9.46 -21.21
N ALA A 766 7.34 -8.90 -22.19
CA ALA A 766 7.76 -7.70 -22.90
C ALA A 766 7.18 -6.39 -22.33
N THR A 767 6.36 -6.45 -21.28
CA THR A 767 5.71 -5.25 -20.70
C THR A 767 6.74 -4.34 -20.06
N ARG A 768 6.66 -3.04 -20.40
CA ARG A 768 7.59 -1.98 -19.99
C ARG A 768 6.83 -0.79 -19.47
N TYR A 769 7.34 -0.15 -18.43
CA TYR A 769 6.85 1.13 -17.92
C TYR A 769 7.86 2.24 -18.18
N GLY A 770 7.36 3.44 -18.46
CA GLY A 770 8.19 4.64 -18.54
C GLY A 770 8.63 5.11 -17.16
N ARG A 771 9.62 6.02 -17.12
CA ARG A 771 10.00 6.73 -15.90
C ARG A 771 8.84 7.55 -15.37
N VAL A 772 8.68 7.53 -14.05
CA VAL A 772 7.72 8.39 -13.36
C VAL A 772 8.27 9.81 -13.36
N ARG A 773 7.39 10.80 -13.54
CA ARG A 773 7.78 12.20 -13.67
C ARG A 773 8.56 12.72 -12.46
N ASP A 774 8.22 12.22 -11.27
CA ASP A 774 8.82 12.63 -10.00
C ASP A 774 10.18 11.96 -9.74
N LEU A 775 10.52 10.93 -10.52
CA LEU A 775 11.82 10.26 -10.50
C LEU A 775 12.45 10.26 -11.90
N PRO A 776 12.91 11.43 -12.38
CA PRO A 776 13.67 11.49 -13.62
C PRO A 776 15.01 10.76 -13.47
N ALA A 777 15.65 10.43 -14.60
CA ALA A 777 16.99 9.85 -14.61
C ALA A 777 17.96 10.74 -13.81
N SER A 778 18.92 10.12 -13.12
CA SER A 778 19.97 10.88 -12.43
C SER A 778 20.94 11.53 -13.43
N LEU A 779 21.64 12.58 -13.00
CA LEU A 779 22.63 13.23 -13.87
C LEU A 779 23.80 12.30 -14.23
N LEU A 780 24.15 11.37 -13.33
CA LEU A 780 25.12 10.31 -13.59
C LEU A 780 24.62 9.32 -14.65
N HIS A 781 23.32 8.97 -14.63
CA HIS A 781 22.70 8.12 -15.66
C HIS A 781 22.82 8.77 -17.04
N GLU A 782 22.43 10.04 -17.16
CA GLU A 782 22.53 10.75 -18.43
C GLU A 782 23.97 10.97 -18.88
N ALA A 783 24.89 11.21 -17.94
CA ALA A 783 26.31 11.36 -18.27
C ALA A 783 26.87 10.06 -18.86
N LEU A 784 26.53 8.91 -18.27
CA LEU A 784 26.95 7.62 -18.79
C LEU A 784 26.27 7.29 -20.13
N HIS A 785 24.94 7.41 -20.21
CA HIS A 785 24.18 6.86 -21.33
C HIS A 785 24.00 7.81 -22.50
N ASP A 786 23.83 9.10 -22.27
CA ASP A 786 23.59 10.06 -23.35
C ASP A 786 24.91 10.59 -23.91
N VAL A 787 25.92 10.74 -23.07
CA VAL A 787 27.19 11.37 -23.45
C VAL A 787 28.25 10.34 -23.76
N LEU A 788 28.52 9.43 -22.82
CA LEU A 788 29.63 8.49 -22.93
C LEU A 788 29.28 7.33 -23.85
N THR A 789 28.36 6.45 -23.46
CA THR A 789 28.05 5.23 -24.24
C THR A 789 27.17 5.49 -25.46
N ARG A 790 26.45 6.62 -25.49
CA ARG A 790 25.45 6.99 -26.51
C ARG A 790 24.30 5.98 -26.66
N TRP A 791 24.04 5.18 -25.64
CA TRP A 791 22.88 4.29 -25.62
C TRP A 791 21.57 5.06 -25.45
N GLY A 792 21.60 6.22 -24.76
CA GLY A 792 20.41 7.02 -24.49
C GLY A 792 19.28 6.20 -23.87
N ASP A 793 18.06 6.38 -24.38
CA ASP A 793 16.87 5.64 -23.92
C ASP A 793 16.98 4.12 -24.07
N ARG A 794 17.85 3.61 -24.95
CA ARG A 794 18.06 2.16 -25.08
C ARG A 794 18.61 1.54 -23.79
N ALA A 795 19.39 2.29 -23.01
CA ALA A 795 19.86 1.83 -21.70
C ALA A 795 18.72 1.57 -20.70
N PHE A 796 17.58 2.22 -20.91
CA PHE A 796 16.37 2.03 -20.12
C PHE A 796 15.45 0.96 -20.70
N GLU A 797 15.33 0.88 -22.02
CA GLU A 797 14.37 0.03 -22.73
C GLU A 797 14.87 -1.38 -23.09
N GLU A 798 16.19 -1.57 -23.19
CA GLU A 798 16.83 -2.84 -23.55
C GLU A 798 17.65 -3.38 -22.37
N PRO A 799 17.82 -4.72 -22.25
CA PRO A 799 18.75 -5.29 -21.29
C PRO A 799 20.16 -4.76 -21.53
N VAL A 800 20.78 -4.21 -20.49
CA VAL A 800 22.03 -3.45 -20.63
C VAL A 800 23.19 -4.32 -21.11
N LEU A 801 23.17 -5.62 -20.80
CA LEU A 801 24.15 -6.61 -21.27
C LEU A 801 23.98 -6.96 -22.75
N SER A 802 22.85 -6.64 -23.37
CA SER A 802 22.65 -6.80 -24.82
C SER A 802 23.11 -5.58 -25.63
N LEU A 803 23.42 -4.48 -24.97
CA LEU A 803 23.85 -3.25 -25.63
C LEU A 803 25.31 -3.38 -26.07
N VAL A 804 25.54 -3.16 -27.34
CA VAL A 804 26.88 -3.10 -27.93
C VAL A 804 27.31 -1.64 -28.00
N LEU A 805 28.59 -1.38 -27.76
CA LEU A 805 29.19 -0.08 -28.07
C LEU A 805 29.34 -0.01 -29.59
N ASP A 806 28.43 0.68 -30.28
CA ASP A 806 28.46 0.80 -31.74
C ASP A 806 29.73 1.57 -32.19
N GLU A 807 30.59 0.90 -32.95
CA GLU A 807 31.87 1.44 -33.45
C GLU A 807 31.72 2.23 -34.76
N SER A 808 30.51 2.38 -35.30
CA SER A 808 30.28 3.03 -36.60
C SER A 808 30.29 4.55 -36.50
N GLU A 809 31.46 5.13 -36.74
CA GLU A 809 31.53 6.48 -37.33
C GLU A 809 31.10 6.39 -38.80
N ASP A 810 29.82 6.68 -39.09
CA ASP A 810 29.48 7.22 -40.41
C ASP A 810 29.92 8.69 -40.42
N THR A 811 31.10 8.92 -41.01
CA THR A 811 31.42 10.20 -41.63
C THR A 811 30.27 10.59 -42.57
N PRO A 812 29.68 11.79 -42.47
CA PRO A 812 28.73 12.23 -43.48
C PRO A 812 29.48 12.41 -44.79
N ASP A 813 29.12 11.60 -45.80
CA ASP A 813 29.55 11.79 -47.18
C ASP A 813 29.20 13.22 -47.61
N ALA A 814 30.23 14.01 -47.87
CA ALA A 814 30.11 15.23 -48.63
C ALA A 814 29.90 14.88 -50.11
N SER A 815 28.65 14.94 -50.55
CA SER A 815 28.28 15.08 -51.97
C SER A 815 27.22 16.16 -52.14
#